data_AF-A0AA96UD34-F1
#
_entry.id   AF-A0AA96UD34-F1
#
_cell.length_a   1.000
_cell.length_b   1.000
_cell.length_c   1.000
_cell.angle_alpha   90.00
_cell.angle_beta   90.00
_cell.angle_gamma   90.00
#
_symmetry.space_group_name_H-M   'P 1'
#
loop_
_entity.id
_entity.type
_entity.pdbx_description
1 polymer ?
#
loop_
_entity_poly.entity_id
_entity_poly.type
_entity_poly.pdbx_seq_one_letter_code
_entity_poly.pdbx_strand_id
1 'polypeptide(L)'
;MQLAAIVISLVTFVIGTALAARAALYIYKVVRTGSADGTRFGQPAQRVATVAKEFLGHTRMNRWGVVGVAHWFVAVGFFSLVLTLVNAFGQLFDAEFALPVIGHWLPWNIFVELIGTLTTLGILVLMAIRLLSLPSRAGRKSRFAGSIAWQAFYVEYTILGIGLCIMMLRGLEGALEGLDSYDPAYLVSYPIAAAFHGTAHGTLVNLVYLFAMLKICISFAWAITIGVNPSMGVAWHRFLAFFNIYFKREEDGATALGALRPMTSNGAPIDFEDPADDAVFGVSQVEHFSWKGILDFSTCTECGRCQSQCPAWNTGKPLSPKLLIMSLREHAFAKAPYLLAGGGKDMEGEEKASSEQLKDVPASALAEAERPLIGTAEENGVIDPDVLWSCTTCGACVEQCPVDIEHIDHIVDMRRYQVMIESSFPTEAGTMLKNLENKGNPWGLATKARLDWVKELKKETGIEVPVIGEDIDPAEVEYLYWVGCAGALEDRAKKTTKAFAELLHTAGVKFAILGKEETCTGDSPRRLGNEFLFQMLGAQNVETLNAALEDAPTKRIVATCPHCFNTIANEYPQLGGHFEVIHHTQLLQHLIDEGKLLPVNPVEGLITYHDPCYLGRHNKVYTPPREIIGKVPGLRNEEMHRHKERGFCCGAGGARMWMEERIGKRINTERVDEALSLNPDIVSTACPFCLVMLSDSVNGKKNEGAAKEHLKVVDVAQLLLESVKAIPAADAEPVDA
;
A
#
# COMPACT_ATOMS: atom_id res chain seq x y z
N MET A 1 -12.00 -12.94 50.99
CA MET A 1 -11.70 -12.88 49.54
C MET A 1 -12.61 -11.88 48.83
N GLN A 2 -13.94 -12.08 48.86
CA GLN A 2 -14.93 -11.29 48.13
C GLN A 2 -14.77 -9.76 48.25
N LEU A 3 -14.70 -9.20 49.47
CA LEU A 3 -14.58 -7.75 49.67
C LEU A 3 -13.31 -7.17 49.00
N ALA A 4 -12.18 -7.86 49.13
CA ALA A 4 -10.93 -7.45 48.49
C ALA A 4 -11.08 -7.50 46.95
N ALA A 5 -11.70 -8.56 46.42
CA ALA A 5 -11.98 -8.69 44.99
C ALA A 5 -12.86 -7.55 44.44
N ILE A 6 -13.91 -7.17 45.16
CA ILE A 6 -14.78 -6.04 44.80
C ILE A 6 -13.99 -4.73 44.80
N VAL A 7 -13.31 -4.40 45.90
CA VAL A 7 -12.62 -3.11 46.05
C VAL A 7 -11.53 -2.94 45.00
N ILE A 8 -10.67 -3.95 44.81
CA ILE A 8 -9.58 -3.88 43.83
C ILE A 8 -10.16 -3.71 42.41
N SER A 9 -11.13 -4.53 42.03
CA SER A 9 -11.74 -4.51 40.71
C SER A 9 -12.39 -3.16 40.37
N LEU A 10 -13.18 -2.60 41.30
CA LEU A 10 -13.86 -1.31 41.09
C LEU A 10 -12.89 -0.14 41.03
N VAL A 11 -11.85 -0.12 41.87
CA VAL A 11 -10.82 0.93 41.83
C VAL A 11 -10.06 0.89 40.50
N THR A 12 -9.59 -0.29 40.07
CA THR A 12 -8.89 -0.43 38.77
C THR A 12 -9.81 -0.07 37.61
N PHE A 13 -11.10 -0.44 37.67
CA PHE A 13 -12.10 -0.08 36.67
C PHE A 13 -12.24 1.43 36.47
N VAL A 14 -12.45 2.17 37.55
CA VAL A 14 -12.64 3.63 37.51
C VAL A 14 -11.39 4.32 36.96
N ILE A 15 -10.21 3.96 37.46
CA ILE A 15 -8.93 4.55 37.01
C ILE A 15 -8.69 4.23 35.53
N GLY A 16 -8.82 2.96 35.13
CA GLY A 16 -8.58 2.53 33.76
C GLY A 16 -9.52 3.18 32.75
N THR A 17 -10.80 3.29 33.09
CA THR A 17 -11.80 3.93 32.22
C THR A 17 -11.52 5.43 32.07
N ALA A 18 -11.22 6.13 33.17
CA ALA A 18 -10.92 7.57 33.13
C ALA A 18 -9.68 7.88 32.29
N LEU A 19 -8.60 7.10 32.46
CA LEU A 19 -7.36 7.27 31.69
C LEU A 19 -7.54 6.93 30.21
N ALA A 20 -8.25 5.85 29.89
CA ALA A 20 -8.54 5.46 28.52
C ALA A 20 -9.40 6.51 27.80
N ALA A 21 -10.44 7.05 28.47
CA ALA A 21 -11.27 8.11 27.92
C ALA A 21 -10.47 9.40 27.67
N ARG A 22 -9.60 9.79 28.61
CA ARG A 22 -8.70 10.93 28.44
C ARG A 22 -7.77 10.74 27.23
N ALA A 23 -7.20 9.55 27.07
CA ALA A 23 -6.33 9.24 25.94
C ALA A 23 -7.07 9.24 24.60
N ALA A 24 -8.30 8.72 24.54
CA ALA A 24 -9.11 8.77 23.32
C ALA A 24 -9.40 10.21 22.89
N LEU A 25 -9.76 11.08 23.85
CA LEU A 25 -9.95 12.51 23.61
C LEU A 25 -8.64 13.19 23.18
N TYR A 26 -7.51 12.80 23.78
CA TYR A 26 -6.21 13.32 23.39
C TYR A 26 -5.83 12.93 21.96
N ILE A 27 -5.98 11.65 21.58
CA ILE A 27 -5.75 11.18 20.21
C ILE A 27 -6.64 11.94 19.22
N TYR A 28 -7.91 12.15 19.54
CA TYR A 28 -8.82 12.94 18.72
C TYR A 28 -8.32 14.39 18.53
N LYS A 29 -7.83 15.03 19.60
CA LYS A 29 -7.23 16.36 19.53
C LYS A 29 -5.97 16.39 18.68
N VAL A 30 -5.09 15.40 18.80
CA VAL A 30 -3.87 15.25 17.97
C VAL A 30 -4.24 15.07 16.51
N VAL A 31 -5.17 14.18 16.19
CA VAL A 31 -5.64 13.97 14.81
C VAL A 31 -6.17 15.27 14.20
N ARG A 32 -6.82 16.12 14.99
CA ARG A 32 -7.36 17.41 14.56
C ARG A 32 -6.33 18.53 14.37
N THR A 33 -5.06 18.33 14.73
CA THR A 33 -4.02 19.34 14.44
C THR A 33 -3.59 19.31 12.98
N GLY A 34 -3.89 18.24 12.24
CA GLY A 34 -3.63 18.17 10.81
C GLY A 34 -4.53 19.11 10.00
N SER A 35 -4.07 19.45 8.80
CA SER A 35 -4.79 20.32 7.87
C SER A 35 -6.16 19.75 7.47
N ALA A 36 -7.06 20.64 7.03
CA ALA A 36 -8.39 20.27 6.60
C ALA A 36 -8.36 19.30 5.41
N ASP A 37 -9.30 18.35 5.37
CA ASP A 37 -9.54 17.48 4.20
C ASP A 37 -11.03 17.15 4.13
N GLY A 38 -11.73 17.82 3.21
CA GLY A 38 -13.17 17.66 3.01
C GLY A 38 -13.57 16.46 2.15
N THR A 39 -12.61 15.81 1.48
CA THR A 39 -12.89 14.75 0.48
C THR A 39 -13.32 13.42 1.11
N ARG A 40 -13.27 13.29 2.43
CA ARG A 40 -13.42 12.01 3.14
C ARG A 40 -14.85 11.65 3.57
N PHE A 41 -15.80 12.55 3.36
CA PHE A 41 -17.15 12.43 3.95
C PHE A 41 -18.25 12.00 2.97
N GLY A 42 -17.96 11.87 1.66
CA GLY A 42 -18.94 11.41 0.66
C GLY A 42 -19.35 9.95 0.82
N GLN A 43 -20.51 9.57 0.28
CA GLN A 43 -21.04 8.19 0.27
C GLN A 43 -21.00 7.42 1.63
N PRO A 44 -21.64 7.92 2.70
CA PRO A 44 -21.54 7.32 4.03
C PRO A 44 -22.01 5.85 4.08
N ALA A 45 -23.07 5.50 3.35
CA ALA A 45 -23.59 4.12 3.31
C ALA A 45 -22.57 3.13 2.71
N GLN A 46 -21.91 3.52 1.61
CA GLN A 46 -20.88 2.72 0.97
C GLN A 46 -19.66 2.56 1.89
N ARG A 47 -19.26 3.61 2.60
CA ARG A 47 -18.16 3.56 3.57
C ARG A 47 -18.46 2.63 4.74
N VAL A 48 -19.67 2.66 5.29
CA VAL A 48 -20.10 1.69 6.31
C VAL A 48 -20.06 0.26 5.77
N ALA A 49 -20.53 0.04 4.54
CA ALA A 49 -20.47 -1.27 3.90
C ALA A 49 -19.01 -1.75 3.71
N THR A 50 -18.10 -0.85 3.32
CA THR A 50 -16.67 -1.12 3.23
C THR A 50 -16.07 -1.50 4.58
N VAL A 51 -16.39 -0.77 5.66
CA VAL A 51 -15.96 -1.12 7.01
C VAL A 51 -16.45 -2.51 7.40
N ALA A 52 -17.75 -2.79 7.20
CA ALA A 52 -18.32 -4.10 7.52
C ALA A 52 -17.66 -5.22 6.71
N LYS A 53 -17.45 -5.03 5.41
CA LYS A 53 -16.81 -6.00 4.51
C LYS A 53 -15.37 -6.28 4.91
N GLU A 54 -14.57 -5.25 5.17
CA GLU A 54 -13.16 -5.41 5.53
C GLU A 54 -12.96 -5.93 6.95
N PHE A 55 -13.80 -5.52 7.89
CA PHE A 55 -13.76 -6.00 9.27
C PHE A 55 -14.27 -7.44 9.39
N LEU A 56 -15.52 -7.73 8.99
CA LEU A 56 -16.09 -9.07 9.15
C LEU A 56 -15.40 -10.08 8.25
N GLY A 57 -15.11 -9.70 7.00
CA GLY A 57 -14.44 -10.57 6.03
C GLY A 57 -12.92 -10.67 6.21
N HIS A 58 -12.29 -9.78 7.00
CA HIS A 58 -10.83 -9.67 7.12
C HIS A 58 -10.12 -9.71 5.76
N THR A 59 -10.74 -9.14 4.72
CA THR A 59 -10.42 -9.40 3.30
C THR A 59 -8.94 -9.17 2.96
N ARG A 60 -8.33 -8.14 3.55
CA ARG A 60 -6.89 -7.85 3.40
C ARG A 60 -6.01 -8.68 4.33
N MET A 61 -6.44 -8.89 5.58
CA MET A 61 -5.68 -9.62 6.59
C MET A 61 -5.55 -11.12 6.25
N ASN A 62 -6.61 -11.71 5.68
CA ASN A 62 -6.70 -13.13 5.32
C ASN A 62 -5.82 -13.51 4.11
N ARG A 63 -5.24 -12.54 3.39
CA ARG A 63 -4.26 -12.79 2.32
C ARG A 63 -2.96 -13.46 2.80
N TRP A 64 -2.74 -13.52 4.12
CA TRP A 64 -1.54 -14.10 4.73
C TRP A 64 -1.79 -15.39 5.53
N GLY A 65 -2.77 -16.18 5.07
CA GLY A 65 -3.00 -17.55 5.53
C GLY A 65 -3.30 -17.63 7.03
N VAL A 66 -2.53 -18.47 7.74
CA VAL A 66 -2.73 -18.77 9.17
C VAL A 66 -2.74 -17.52 10.05
N VAL A 67 -1.90 -16.52 9.75
CA VAL A 67 -1.87 -15.26 10.53
C VAL A 67 -3.21 -14.52 10.44
N GLY A 68 -3.85 -14.53 9.26
CA GLY A 68 -5.13 -13.87 9.06
C GLY A 68 -6.25 -14.53 9.86
N VAL A 69 -6.33 -15.86 9.81
CA VAL A 69 -7.33 -16.64 10.55
C VAL A 69 -7.14 -16.50 12.07
N ALA A 70 -5.91 -16.66 12.57
CA ALA A 70 -5.63 -16.50 14.00
C ALA A 70 -5.95 -15.08 14.48
N HIS A 71 -5.60 -14.06 13.68
CA HIS A 71 -5.95 -12.67 13.97
C HIS A 71 -7.47 -12.44 13.99
N TRP A 72 -8.22 -13.05 13.07
CA TRP A 72 -9.68 -12.91 13.01
C TRP A 72 -10.34 -13.36 14.32
N PHE A 73 -9.96 -14.53 14.86
CA PHE A 73 -10.50 -14.99 16.15
C PHE A 73 -10.11 -14.09 17.32
N VAL A 74 -8.91 -13.52 17.31
CA VAL A 74 -8.50 -12.54 18.33
C VAL A 74 -9.32 -11.25 18.21
N ALA A 75 -9.55 -10.76 16.99
CA ALA A 75 -10.33 -9.55 16.74
C ALA A 75 -11.81 -9.74 17.13
N VAL A 76 -12.44 -10.81 16.66
CA VAL A 76 -13.85 -11.13 17.00
C VAL A 76 -14.00 -11.38 18.49
N GLY A 77 -13.08 -12.13 19.11
CA GLY A 77 -13.09 -12.36 20.56
C GLY A 77 -13.02 -11.07 21.37
N PHE A 78 -12.17 -10.12 20.97
CA PHE A 78 -12.04 -8.83 21.64
C PHE A 78 -13.37 -8.06 21.71
N PHE A 79 -14.14 -8.02 20.61
CA PHE A 79 -15.41 -7.28 20.58
C PHE A 79 -16.59 -8.07 21.13
N SER A 80 -16.65 -9.37 20.88
CA SER A 80 -17.82 -10.19 21.22
C SER A 80 -17.81 -10.72 22.66
N LEU A 81 -16.63 -10.87 23.28
CA LEU A 81 -16.52 -11.40 24.63
C LEU A 81 -16.61 -10.32 25.73
N VAL A 82 -16.92 -9.06 25.38
CA VAL A 82 -17.11 -7.96 26.34
C VAL A 82 -18.18 -8.30 27.39
N LEU A 83 -19.26 -8.99 27.00
CA LEU A 83 -20.30 -9.41 27.94
C LEU A 83 -19.80 -10.40 28.99
N THR A 84 -18.74 -11.16 28.70
CA THR A 84 -18.12 -12.03 29.71
C THR A 84 -17.40 -11.22 30.79
N LEU A 85 -16.96 -9.99 30.50
CA LEU A 85 -16.41 -9.07 31.51
C LEU A 85 -17.54 -8.52 32.39
N VAL A 86 -18.70 -8.22 31.81
CA VAL A 86 -19.91 -7.84 32.57
C VAL A 86 -20.34 -8.97 33.51
N ASN A 87 -20.32 -10.23 33.03
CA ASN A 87 -20.58 -11.40 33.87
C ASN A 87 -19.62 -11.47 35.06
N ALA A 88 -18.31 -11.27 34.82
CA ALA A 88 -17.30 -11.28 35.87
C ALA A 88 -17.53 -10.19 36.94
N PHE A 89 -18.07 -9.02 36.58
CA PHE A 89 -18.44 -8.01 37.57
C PHE A 89 -19.59 -8.48 38.48
N GLY A 90 -20.62 -9.11 37.93
CA GLY A 90 -21.69 -9.70 38.74
C GLY A 90 -21.17 -10.85 39.63
N GLN A 91 -20.23 -11.64 39.09
CA GLN A 91 -19.56 -12.72 39.82
C GLN A 91 -18.79 -12.25 41.06
N LEU A 92 -18.43 -10.97 41.17
CA LEU A 92 -17.83 -10.43 42.41
C LEU A 92 -18.82 -10.36 43.58
N PHE A 93 -20.11 -10.18 43.28
CA PHE A 93 -21.17 -10.02 44.28
C PHE A 93 -21.90 -11.33 44.56
N ASP A 94 -22.04 -12.16 43.53
CA ASP A 94 -22.66 -13.47 43.60
C ASP A 94 -21.89 -14.42 42.69
N ALA A 95 -21.24 -15.45 43.26
CA ALA A 95 -20.38 -16.34 42.47
C ALA A 95 -21.16 -17.14 41.40
N GLU A 96 -22.46 -17.34 41.60
CA GLU A 96 -23.34 -18.03 40.65
C GLU A 96 -23.98 -17.05 39.64
N PHE A 97 -23.60 -15.76 39.70
CA PHE A 97 -24.15 -14.76 38.81
C PHE A 97 -23.97 -15.14 37.34
N ALA A 98 -25.09 -15.16 36.63
CA ALA A 98 -25.18 -15.26 35.20
C ALA A 98 -25.95 -14.06 34.63
N LEU A 99 -25.64 -13.65 33.40
CA LEU A 99 -26.38 -12.58 32.73
C LEU A 99 -27.89 -12.93 32.65
N PRO A 100 -28.82 -12.06 33.13
CA PRO A 100 -30.22 -12.44 33.32
C PRO A 100 -30.98 -12.95 32.08
N VAL A 101 -30.57 -12.54 30.88
CA VAL A 101 -31.27 -12.88 29.62
C VAL A 101 -30.58 -14.00 28.84
N ILE A 102 -29.24 -14.00 28.83
CA ILE A 102 -28.45 -14.85 27.93
C ILE A 102 -27.51 -15.81 28.66
N GLY A 103 -27.30 -15.65 29.98
CA GLY A 103 -26.28 -16.38 30.73
C GLY A 103 -26.50 -17.89 30.80
N HIS A 104 -27.75 -18.34 30.76
CA HIS A 104 -28.10 -19.77 30.68
C HIS A 104 -28.55 -20.19 29.27
N TRP A 105 -28.51 -19.28 28.30
CA TRP A 105 -28.94 -19.59 26.94
C TRP A 105 -27.86 -20.41 26.23
N LEU A 106 -28.16 -21.66 25.92
CA LEU A 106 -27.19 -22.62 25.37
C LEU A 106 -26.40 -22.07 24.15
N PRO A 107 -27.02 -21.43 23.13
CA PRO A 107 -26.27 -20.84 22.02
C PRO A 107 -25.23 -19.78 22.44
N TRP A 108 -25.54 -18.97 23.46
CA TRP A 108 -24.58 -18.00 24.00
C TRP A 108 -23.42 -18.70 24.71
N ASN A 109 -23.71 -19.71 25.52
CA ASN A 109 -22.66 -20.47 26.22
C ASN A 109 -21.75 -21.21 25.24
N ILE A 110 -22.30 -21.88 24.23
CA ILE A 110 -21.52 -22.48 23.13
C ILE A 110 -20.68 -21.41 22.42
N PHE A 111 -21.25 -20.23 22.15
CA PHE A 111 -20.51 -19.14 21.53
C PHE A 111 -19.31 -18.68 22.37
N VAL A 112 -19.51 -18.47 23.68
CA VAL A 112 -18.44 -18.08 24.60
C VAL A 112 -17.36 -19.17 24.68
N GLU A 113 -17.74 -20.44 24.77
CA GLU A 113 -16.83 -21.58 24.78
C GLU A 113 -15.98 -21.63 23.50
N LEU A 114 -16.62 -21.55 22.34
CA LEU A 114 -15.94 -21.61 21.04
C LEU A 114 -15.05 -20.41 20.79
N ILE A 115 -15.59 -19.19 20.91
CA ILE A 115 -14.82 -17.97 20.63
C ILE A 115 -13.74 -17.76 21.68
N GLY A 116 -14.01 -17.99 22.97
CA GLY A 116 -13.01 -17.92 24.03
C GLY A 116 -11.84 -18.88 23.79
N THR A 117 -12.14 -20.12 23.39
CA THR A 117 -11.11 -21.12 23.06
C THR A 117 -10.32 -20.72 21.81
N LEU A 118 -11.00 -20.36 20.72
CA LEU A 118 -10.35 -20.03 19.45
C LEU A 118 -9.56 -18.71 19.53
N THR A 119 -9.98 -17.75 20.35
CA THR A 119 -9.18 -16.56 20.68
C THR A 119 -7.91 -16.94 21.44
N THR A 120 -8.00 -17.82 22.44
CA THR A 120 -6.83 -18.32 23.19
C THR A 120 -5.85 -19.07 22.29
N LEU A 121 -6.34 -19.98 21.45
CA LEU A 121 -5.51 -20.68 20.47
C LEU A 121 -4.93 -19.73 19.43
N GLY A 122 -5.73 -18.78 18.93
CA GLY A 122 -5.31 -17.77 17.98
C GLY A 122 -4.16 -16.92 18.51
N ILE A 123 -4.24 -16.45 19.77
CA ILE A 123 -3.15 -15.66 20.35
C ILE A 123 -1.88 -16.49 20.56
N LEU A 124 -2.00 -17.77 20.96
CA LEU A 124 -0.85 -18.67 21.08
C LEU A 124 -0.14 -18.87 19.73
N VAL A 125 -0.90 -19.04 18.64
CA VAL A 125 -0.36 -19.12 17.28
C VAL A 125 0.36 -17.83 16.90
N LEU A 126 -0.23 -16.66 17.16
CA LEU A 126 0.39 -15.37 16.86
C LEU A 126 1.67 -15.13 17.68
N MET A 127 1.67 -15.50 18.96
CA MET A 127 2.84 -15.46 19.83
C MET A 127 3.95 -16.37 19.29
N ALA A 128 3.63 -17.61 18.91
CA ALA A 128 4.60 -18.54 18.32
C ALA A 128 5.22 -17.96 17.03
N ILE A 129 4.39 -17.43 16.13
CA ILE A 129 4.86 -16.80 14.89
C ILE A 129 5.76 -15.59 15.19
N ARG A 130 5.43 -14.78 16.21
CA ARG A 130 6.29 -13.67 16.63
C ARG A 130 7.65 -14.16 17.13
N LEU A 131 7.66 -15.14 18.02
CA LEU A 131 8.89 -15.70 18.59
C LEU A 131 9.79 -16.31 17.50
N LEU A 132 9.20 -16.91 16.47
CA LEU A 132 9.93 -17.43 15.31
C LEU A 132 10.48 -16.30 14.40
N SER A 133 9.78 -15.16 14.35
CA SER A 133 10.12 -14.03 13.49
C SER A 133 10.87 -12.93 14.22
N LEU A 134 11.48 -13.18 15.37
CA LEU A 134 12.15 -12.13 16.16
C LEU A 134 13.30 -11.46 15.38
N PRO A 135 13.49 -10.14 15.52
CA PRO A 135 14.63 -9.44 14.93
C PRO A 135 15.99 -9.99 15.39
N SER A 136 16.08 -10.51 16.62
CA SER A 136 17.29 -11.16 17.13
C SER A 136 17.70 -12.42 16.36
N ARG A 137 16.79 -13.00 15.54
CA ARG A 137 17.06 -14.17 14.70
C ARG A 137 17.28 -13.78 13.24
N ALA A 138 16.32 -13.05 12.66
CA ALA A 138 16.29 -12.75 11.23
C ALA A 138 16.87 -11.37 10.88
N GLY A 139 17.32 -10.58 11.86
CA GLY A 139 17.81 -9.22 11.68
C GLY A 139 16.80 -8.36 10.91
N ARG A 140 17.29 -7.66 9.88
CA ARG A 140 16.49 -6.81 8.98
C ARG A 140 15.37 -7.55 8.23
N LYS A 141 15.53 -8.87 7.99
CA LYS A 141 14.51 -9.69 7.30
C LYS A 141 13.26 -9.92 8.16
N SER A 142 13.36 -9.72 9.48
CA SER A 142 12.17 -9.75 10.34
C SER A 142 11.21 -8.61 10.00
N ARG A 143 9.93 -8.93 9.82
CA ARG A 143 8.86 -7.91 9.71
C ARG A 143 8.73 -7.04 10.97
N PHE A 144 9.20 -7.54 12.11
CA PHE A 144 9.17 -6.86 13.39
C PHE A 144 10.45 -6.05 13.68
N ALA A 145 11.43 -6.02 12.76
CA ALA A 145 12.61 -5.18 12.93
C ALA A 145 12.20 -3.71 13.09
N GLY A 146 12.67 -3.06 14.16
CA GLY A 146 12.34 -1.68 14.55
C GLY A 146 10.95 -1.48 15.18
N SER A 147 10.16 -2.55 15.44
CA SER A 147 8.93 -2.44 16.23
C SER A 147 9.20 -2.30 17.73
N ILE A 148 8.27 -1.70 18.48
CA ILE A 148 8.38 -1.54 19.94
C ILE A 148 7.95 -2.85 20.63
N ALA A 149 8.92 -3.73 20.88
CA ALA A 149 8.65 -5.14 21.25
C ALA A 149 7.81 -5.31 22.53
N TRP A 150 8.07 -4.53 23.59
CA TRP A 150 7.35 -4.66 24.85
C TRP A 150 5.85 -4.42 24.69
N GLN A 151 5.47 -3.49 23.81
CA GLN A 151 4.06 -3.15 23.56
C GLN A 151 3.31 -4.35 22.97
N ALA A 152 3.94 -5.04 22.03
CA ALA A 152 3.37 -6.23 21.41
C ALA A 152 3.22 -7.38 22.41
N PHE A 153 4.27 -7.66 23.20
CA PHE A 153 4.21 -8.71 24.22
C PHE A 153 3.18 -8.42 25.30
N TYR A 154 3.10 -7.18 25.78
CA TYR A 154 2.10 -6.76 26.76
C TYR A 154 0.67 -7.07 26.28
N VAL A 155 0.37 -6.70 25.03
CA VAL A 155 -0.92 -6.97 24.39
C VAL A 155 -1.17 -8.48 24.26
N GLU A 156 -0.17 -9.26 23.84
CA GLU A 156 -0.29 -10.70 23.70
C GLU A 156 -0.56 -11.41 25.03
N TYR A 157 0.19 -11.06 26.09
CA TYR A 157 -0.03 -11.59 27.43
C TYR A 157 -1.37 -11.16 28.03
N THR A 158 -1.83 -9.94 27.74
CA THR A 158 -3.17 -9.48 28.16
C THR A 158 -4.25 -10.37 27.56
N ILE A 159 -4.22 -10.59 26.25
CA ILE A 159 -5.22 -11.41 25.55
C ILE A 159 -5.18 -12.86 26.04
N LEU A 160 -3.98 -13.42 26.20
CA LEU A 160 -3.81 -14.77 26.75
C LEU A 160 -4.37 -14.86 28.18
N GLY A 161 -4.03 -13.90 29.04
CA GLY A 161 -4.51 -13.86 30.42
C GLY A 161 -6.04 -13.77 30.51
N ILE A 162 -6.68 -12.94 29.69
CA ILE A 162 -8.14 -12.84 29.62
C ILE A 162 -8.75 -14.16 29.11
N GLY A 163 -8.21 -14.75 28.05
CA GLY A 163 -8.68 -16.03 27.50
C GLY A 163 -8.63 -17.17 28.54
N LEU A 164 -7.50 -17.29 29.25
CA LEU A 164 -7.35 -18.27 30.34
C LEU A 164 -8.33 -18.03 31.50
N CYS A 165 -8.56 -16.77 31.88
CA CYS A 165 -9.55 -16.45 32.92
C CYS A 165 -10.97 -16.81 32.47
N ILE A 166 -11.32 -16.61 31.20
CA ILE A 166 -12.64 -17.01 30.66
C ILE A 166 -12.81 -18.52 30.78
N MET A 167 -11.84 -19.31 30.31
CA MET A 167 -11.92 -20.77 30.37
C MET A 167 -12.00 -21.29 31.81
N MET A 168 -11.23 -20.70 32.73
CA MET A 168 -11.27 -21.07 34.14
C MET A 168 -12.60 -20.72 34.79
N LEU A 169 -13.14 -19.52 34.56
CA LEU A 169 -14.45 -19.11 35.10
C LEU A 169 -15.56 -20.03 34.60
N ARG A 170 -15.57 -20.39 33.31
CA ARG A 170 -16.53 -21.37 32.77
C ARG A 170 -16.40 -22.74 33.43
N GLY A 171 -15.17 -23.24 33.63
CA GLY A 171 -14.97 -24.49 34.35
C GLY A 171 -15.46 -24.45 35.81
N LEU A 172 -15.21 -23.35 36.51
CA LEU A 172 -15.66 -23.15 37.88
C LEU A 172 -17.19 -23.01 38.00
N GLU A 173 -17.84 -22.35 37.04
CA GLU A 173 -19.30 -22.29 36.93
C GLU A 173 -19.89 -23.70 36.81
N GLY A 174 -19.36 -24.52 35.89
CA GLY A 174 -19.82 -25.91 35.73
C GLY A 174 -19.57 -26.77 36.98
N ALA A 175 -18.48 -26.52 37.71
CA ALA A 175 -18.21 -27.21 38.98
C ALA A 175 -19.18 -26.75 40.10
N LEU A 176 -19.57 -25.48 40.14
CA LEU A 176 -20.57 -24.95 41.08
C LEU A 176 -21.97 -25.50 40.82
N GLU A 177 -22.33 -25.68 39.54
CA GLU A 177 -23.59 -26.30 39.12
C GLU A 177 -23.68 -27.80 39.44
N GLY A 178 -22.56 -28.43 39.82
CA GLY A 178 -22.52 -29.84 40.19
C GLY A 178 -22.65 -30.79 39.00
N LEU A 179 -22.03 -30.46 37.86
CA LEU A 179 -22.10 -31.27 36.64
C LEU A 179 -21.50 -32.68 36.82
N ASP A 180 -22.34 -33.70 36.95
CA ASP A 180 -21.88 -35.10 37.05
C ASP A 180 -21.49 -35.73 35.70
N SER A 181 -21.85 -35.09 34.58
CA SER A 181 -21.57 -35.58 33.22
C SER A 181 -21.44 -34.42 32.22
N TYR A 182 -21.00 -34.75 31.00
CA TYR A 182 -20.78 -33.75 29.95
C TYR A 182 -22.06 -32.96 29.62
N ASP A 183 -21.95 -31.63 29.64
CA ASP A 183 -22.98 -30.69 29.20
C ASP A 183 -22.46 -29.82 28.03
N PRO A 184 -23.20 -29.71 26.92
CA PRO A 184 -22.84 -28.85 25.78
C PRO A 184 -22.63 -27.36 26.12
N ALA A 185 -23.19 -26.85 27.21
CA ALA A 185 -22.94 -25.48 27.68
C ALA A 185 -21.48 -25.27 28.13
N TYR A 186 -20.76 -26.35 28.45
CA TYR A 186 -19.35 -26.37 28.85
C TYR A 186 -18.51 -27.13 27.82
N LEU A 187 -18.78 -26.86 26.54
CA LEU A 187 -18.25 -27.59 25.38
C LEU A 187 -16.74 -27.87 25.46
N VAL A 188 -15.93 -26.87 25.81
CA VAL A 188 -14.47 -27.00 25.92
C VAL A 188 -14.01 -26.99 27.38
N SER A 189 -14.72 -26.29 28.25
CA SER A 189 -14.38 -26.12 29.66
C SER A 189 -14.79 -27.28 30.57
N TYR A 190 -15.56 -28.27 30.09
CA TYR A 190 -15.98 -29.44 30.88
C TYR A 190 -14.82 -30.17 31.58
N PRO A 191 -13.66 -30.46 30.96
CA PRO A 191 -12.54 -31.07 31.66
C PRO A 191 -12.01 -30.24 32.83
N ILE A 192 -12.15 -28.91 32.76
CA ILE A 192 -11.81 -28.00 33.87
C ILE A 192 -12.84 -28.17 34.98
N ALA A 193 -14.14 -28.17 34.67
CA ALA A 193 -15.20 -28.42 35.65
C ALA A 193 -15.01 -29.78 36.35
N ALA A 194 -14.76 -30.83 35.56
CA ALA A 194 -14.49 -32.19 36.05
C ALA A 194 -13.27 -32.26 36.98
N ALA A 195 -12.22 -31.48 36.72
CA ALA A 195 -11.03 -31.42 37.57
C ALA A 195 -11.30 -30.86 38.98
N PHE A 196 -12.41 -30.15 39.17
CA PHE A 196 -12.84 -29.61 40.45
C PHE A 196 -13.94 -30.44 41.15
N HIS A 197 -14.28 -31.63 40.65
CA HIS A 197 -15.24 -32.52 41.31
C HIS A 197 -14.84 -32.84 42.75
N GLY A 198 -15.82 -32.78 43.65
CA GLY A 198 -15.61 -33.02 45.09
C GLY A 198 -14.93 -31.87 45.83
N THR A 199 -14.66 -30.74 45.17
CA THR A 199 -14.17 -29.53 45.84
C THR A 199 -15.27 -28.91 46.69
N ALA A 200 -14.93 -28.45 47.91
CA ALA A 200 -15.88 -27.78 48.77
C ALA A 200 -16.46 -26.52 48.10
N HIS A 201 -17.78 -26.33 48.19
CA HIS A 201 -18.48 -25.19 47.59
C HIS A 201 -17.85 -23.83 47.94
N GLY A 202 -17.50 -23.60 49.21
CA GLY A 202 -16.83 -22.36 49.63
C GLY A 202 -15.47 -22.12 48.97
N THR A 203 -14.75 -23.18 48.58
CA THR A 203 -13.50 -23.06 47.81
C THR A 203 -13.79 -22.65 46.37
N LEU A 204 -14.79 -23.26 45.72
CA LEU A 204 -15.21 -22.90 44.36
C LEU A 204 -15.66 -21.44 44.28
N VAL A 205 -16.48 -20.99 45.22
CA VAL A 205 -16.91 -19.58 45.36
C VAL A 205 -15.71 -18.63 45.46
N ASN A 206 -14.73 -18.95 46.30
CA ASN A 206 -13.52 -18.12 46.44
C ASN A 206 -12.66 -18.11 45.17
N LEU A 207 -12.60 -19.23 44.44
CA LEU A 207 -11.90 -19.30 43.15
C LEU A 207 -12.61 -18.47 42.08
N VAL A 208 -13.96 -18.49 42.03
CA VAL A 208 -14.71 -17.61 41.12
C VAL A 208 -14.41 -16.15 41.42
N TYR A 209 -14.47 -15.71 42.69
CA TYR A 209 -14.11 -14.35 43.07
C TYR A 209 -12.67 -13.97 42.66
N LEU A 210 -11.72 -14.89 42.83
CA LEU A 210 -10.32 -14.69 42.44
C LEU A 210 -10.19 -14.51 40.92
N PHE A 211 -10.72 -15.43 40.12
CA PHE A 211 -10.58 -15.37 38.65
C PHE A 211 -11.41 -14.26 38.02
N ALA A 212 -12.56 -13.90 38.60
CA ALA A 212 -13.34 -12.73 38.20
C ALA A 212 -12.54 -11.44 38.46
N MET A 213 -11.96 -11.30 39.66
CA MET A 213 -11.07 -10.17 39.98
C MET A 213 -9.86 -10.12 39.04
N LEU A 214 -9.17 -11.25 38.81
CA LEU A 214 -8.00 -11.30 37.92
C LEU A 214 -8.36 -10.86 36.50
N LYS A 215 -9.46 -11.37 35.95
CA LYS A 215 -9.95 -10.98 34.61
C LYS A 215 -10.22 -9.49 34.52
N ILE A 216 -10.90 -8.92 35.51
CA ILE A 216 -11.21 -7.49 35.57
C ILE A 216 -9.92 -6.68 35.72
N CYS A 217 -9.04 -7.06 36.63
CA CYS A 217 -7.75 -6.39 36.85
C CYS A 217 -6.87 -6.41 35.60
N ILE A 218 -6.77 -7.53 34.88
CA ILE A 218 -6.02 -7.62 33.62
C ILE A 218 -6.64 -6.69 32.57
N SER A 219 -7.98 -6.70 32.44
CA SER A 219 -8.70 -5.86 31.48
C SER A 219 -8.50 -4.36 31.74
N PHE A 220 -8.54 -3.94 33.00
CA PHE A 220 -8.36 -2.52 33.34
C PHE A 220 -6.90 -2.10 33.54
N ALA A 221 -5.99 -3.02 33.87
CA ALA A 221 -4.56 -2.77 33.72
C ALA A 221 -4.23 -2.45 32.26
N TRP A 222 -4.82 -3.19 31.31
CA TRP A 222 -4.73 -2.87 29.89
C TRP A 222 -5.29 -1.48 29.56
N ALA A 223 -6.48 -1.14 30.07
CA ALA A 223 -7.07 0.19 29.87
C ALA A 223 -6.18 1.32 30.43
N ILE A 224 -5.56 1.12 31.60
CA ILE A 224 -4.60 2.04 32.20
C ILE A 224 -3.37 2.18 31.29
N THR A 225 -2.78 1.06 30.86
CA THR A 225 -1.57 1.07 30.03
C THR A 225 -1.79 1.79 28.70
N ILE A 226 -2.90 1.55 28.01
CA ILE A 226 -3.19 2.28 26.76
C ILE A 226 -3.53 3.76 27.04
N GLY A 227 -4.16 4.05 28.19
CA GLY A 227 -4.53 5.39 28.62
C GLY A 227 -3.35 6.30 28.96
N VAL A 228 -2.19 5.72 29.28
CA VAL A 228 -0.93 6.46 29.51
C VAL A 228 0.03 6.38 28.32
N ASN A 229 -0.28 5.57 27.30
CA ASN A 229 0.51 5.44 26.07
C ASN A 229 -0.37 5.70 24.83
N PRO A 230 -0.76 6.95 24.55
CA PRO A 230 -1.67 7.28 23.45
C PRO A 230 -1.07 7.02 22.05
N SER A 231 0.26 6.99 21.90
CA SER A 231 0.94 6.61 20.64
C SER A 231 1.15 5.11 20.47
N MET A 232 0.67 4.26 21.40
CA MET A 232 0.79 2.79 21.34
C MET A 232 -0.05 2.20 20.19
N GLY A 233 0.40 2.35 18.95
CA GLY A 233 -0.36 2.01 17.75
C GLY A 233 -0.74 0.54 17.67
N VAL A 234 0.11 -0.37 18.17
CA VAL A 234 -0.27 -1.79 18.29
C VAL A 234 -1.52 -1.97 19.13
N ALA A 235 -1.77 -1.17 20.17
CA ALA A 235 -2.97 -1.24 21.00
C ALA A 235 -4.15 -0.46 20.41
N TRP A 236 -3.95 0.81 20.06
CA TRP A 236 -5.01 1.71 19.60
C TRP A 236 -5.60 1.36 18.24
N HIS A 237 -4.91 0.59 17.39
CA HIS A 237 -5.46 0.19 16.09
C HIS A 237 -6.81 -0.52 16.18
N ARG A 238 -7.11 -1.25 17.27
CA ARG A 238 -8.40 -1.92 17.44
C ARG A 238 -9.57 -0.95 17.39
N PHE A 239 -9.33 0.31 17.77
CA PHE A 239 -10.33 1.36 17.76
C PHE A 239 -10.20 2.22 16.51
N LEU A 240 -8.98 2.61 16.15
CA LEU A 240 -8.73 3.55 15.06
C LEU A 240 -8.91 2.93 13.66
N ALA A 241 -8.74 1.62 13.51
CA ALA A 241 -8.88 0.94 12.22
C ALA A 241 -10.26 1.15 11.58
N PHE A 242 -11.34 1.16 12.35
CA PHE A 242 -12.68 1.40 11.82
C PHE A 242 -12.80 2.78 11.19
N PHE A 243 -12.26 3.81 11.86
CA PHE A 243 -12.27 5.18 11.35
C PHE A 243 -11.35 5.31 10.15
N ASN A 244 -10.17 4.69 10.17
CA ASN A 244 -9.25 4.78 9.03
C ASN A 244 -9.81 4.11 7.77
N ILE A 245 -10.48 2.96 7.92
CA ILE A 245 -11.18 2.27 6.83
C ILE A 245 -12.41 3.07 6.36
N TYR A 246 -13.15 3.67 7.28
CA TYR A 246 -14.31 4.51 6.93
C TYR A 246 -13.89 5.72 6.08
N PHE A 247 -12.81 6.41 6.49
CA PHE A 247 -12.32 7.64 5.86
C PHE A 247 -11.29 7.40 4.76
N LYS A 248 -11.28 6.21 4.14
CA LYS A 248 -10.42 5.92 2.98
C LYS A 248 -10.54 6.96 1.88
N ARG A 249 -9.47 7.05 1.08
CA ARG A 249 -9.41 7.94 -0.07
C ARG A 249 -10.47 7.61 -1.11
N GLU A 250 -10.54 6.35 -1.51
CA GLU A 250 -11.50 5.90 -2.51
C GLU A 250 -12.84 5.52 -1.86
N GLU A 251 -13.93 6.12 -2.36
CA GLU A 251 -15.27 5.94 -1.78
C GLU A 251 -15.81 4.52 -1.96
N ASP A 252 -15.37 3.82 -3.02
CA ASP A 252 -15.72 2.44 -3.33
C ASP A 252 -14.97 1.40 -2.45
N GLY A 253 -14.04 1.86 -1.62
CA GLY A 253 -13.22 1.03 -0.74
C GLY A 253 -11.95 0.46 -1.37
N ALA A 254 -11.62 0.87 -2.60
CA ALA A 254 -10.36 0.54 -3.25
C ALA A 254 -9.15 1.01 -2.42
N THR A 255 -7.98 0.42 -2.70
CA THR A 255 -6.71 0.87 -2.13
C THR A 255 -6.39 2.28 -2.60
N ALA A 256 -5.81 3.12 -1.74
CA ALA A 256 -5.30 4.45 -2.09
C ALA A 256 -4.09 4.40 -3.07
N LEU A 257 -4.33 3.88 -4.27
CA LEU A 257 -3.44 3.73 -5.42
C LEU A 257 -4.17 4.23 -6.68
N GLY A 258 -3.47 4.26 -7.81
CA GLY A 258 -3.97 4.89 -9.04
C GLY A 258 -3.45 6.32 -9.14
N ALA A 259 -4.36 7.29 -9.11
CA ALA A 259 -4.02 8.71 -9.12
C ALA A 259 -3.24 9.12 -7.86
N LEU A 260 -2.20 9.93 -8.03
CA LEU A 260 -1.69 10.76 -6.94
C LEU A 260 -2.64 11.93 -6.74
N ARG A 261 -2.89 12.28 -5.47
CA ARG A 261 -3.74 13.41 -5.13
C ARG A 261 -3.18 14.73 -5.67
N PRO A 262 -4.04 15.68 -6.07
CA PRO A 262 -3.62 17.07 -6.23
C PRO A 262 -2.90 17.56 -4.98
N MET A 263 -1.95 18.48 -5.15
CA MET A 263 -1.36 19.17 -4.02
C MET A 263 -2.40 20.12 -3.42
N THR A 264 -2.55 20.09 -2.10
CA THR A 264 -3.57 20.87 -1.39
C THR A 264 -2.94 21.72 -0.31
N SER A 265 -3.44 22.94 -0.13
CA SER A 265 -3.18 23.80 1.03
C SER A 265 -4.52 24.12 1.70
N ASN A 266 -4.57 24.11 3.03
CA ASN A 266 -5.78 24.45 3.81
C ASN A 266 -7.06 23.68 3.39
N GLY A 267 -6.90 22.45 2.88
CA GLY A 267 -8.00 21.59 2.45
C GLY A 267 -8.56 21.84 1.06
N ALA A 268 -7.96 22.74 0.27
CA ALA A 268 -8.29 22.98 -1.12
C ALA A 268 -7.08 22.68 -2.04
N PRO A 269 -7.30 22.21 -3.29
CA PRO A 269 -6.24 22.16 -4.30
C PRO A 269 -5.60 23.53 -4.50
N ILE A 270 -4.27 23.55 -4.67
CA ILE A 270 -3.55 24.80 -4.98
C ILE A 270 -3.80 25.17 -6.44
N ASP A 271 -4.20 26.42 -6.66
CA ASP A 271 -4.11 27.06 -7.96
C ASP A 271 -2.65 27.47 -8.21
N PHE A 272 -2.04 26.95 -9.27
CA PHE A 272 -0.65 27.23 -9.59
C PHE A 272 -0.47 28.50 -10.44
N GLU A 273 -1.54 29.05 -10.99
CA GLU A 273 -1.51 30.33 -11.72
C GLU A 273 -1.63 31.52 -10.77
N ASP A 274 -2.46 31.37 -9.73
CA ASP A 274 -2.68 32.37 -8.68
C ASP A 274 -2.76 31.71 -7.29
N PRO A 275 -1.64 31.22 -6.73
CA PRO A 275 -1.64 30.59 -5.42
C PRO A 275 -1.94 31.62 -4.33
N ALA A 276 -2.72 31.23 -3.33
CA ALA A 276 -2.95 32.08 -2.16
C ALA A 276 -1.63 32.44 -1.45
N ASP A 277 -1.56 33.64 -0.88
CA ASP A 277 -0.36 34.15 -0.18
C ASP A 277 0.09 33.22 0.98
N ASP A 278 -0.85 32.49 1.58
CA ASP A 278 -0.61 31.53 2.67
C ASP A 278 -0.53 30.07 2.19
N ALA A 279 -0.41 29.83 0.88
CA ALA A 279 -0.35 28.49 0.31
C ALA A 279 0.93 27.75 0.73
N VAL A 280 0.75 26.56 1.29
CA VAL A 280 1.85 25.66 1.69
C VAL A 280 2.09 24.63 0.61
N PHE A 281 3.29 24.63 0.03
CA PHE A 281 3.69 23.70 -1.04
C PHE A 281 4.34 22.44 -0.45
N GLY A 282 3.60 21.34 -0.42
CA GLY A 282 4.05 20.07 0.16
C GLY A 282 4.05 20.08 1.70
N VAL A 283 4.74 19.11 2.30
CA VAL A 283 4.74 18.90 3.76
C VAL A 283 6.16 19.01 4.35
N SER A 284 6.36 20.04 5.17
CA SER A 284 7.59 20.31 5.92
C SER A 284 7.45 20.20 7.44
N GLN A 285 6.21 20.20 7.93
CA GLN A 285 5.86 20.10 9.34
C GLN A 285 4.72 19.09 9.50
N VAL A 286 4.67 18.40 10.63
CA VAL A 286 3.70 17.30 10.81
C VAL A 286 2.25 17.76 10.74
N GLU A 287 1.96 18.98 11.19
CA GLU A 287 0.64 19.63 11.10
C GLU A 287 0.22 20.03 9.67
N HIS A 288 1.15 20.02 8.70
CA HIS A 288 0.80 20.26 7.29
C HIS A 288 0.12 19.03 6.67
N PHE A 289 0.39 17.82 7.18
CA PHE A 289 -0.41 16.64 6.81
C PHE A 289 -1.87 16.86 7.17
N SER A 290 -2.78 16.32 6.36
CA SER A 290 -4.20 16.34 6.68
C SER A 290 -4.50 15.64 8.01
N TRP A 291 -5.64 15.97 8.63
CA TRP A 291 -6.14 15.21 9.78
C TRP A 291 -6.20 13.70 9.49
N LYS A 292 -6.51 13.31 8.24
CA LYS A 292 -6.50 11.91 7.80
C LYS A 292 -5.08 11.33 7.76
N GLY A 293 -4.07 12.12 7.43
CA GLY A 293 -2.66 11.74 7.56
C GLY A 293 -2.26 11.45 9.01
N ILE A 294 -2.66 12.31 9.96
CA ILE A 294 -2.39 12.05 11.38
C ILE A 294 -3.15 10.80 11.89
N LEU A 295 -4.37 10.56 11.40
CA LEU A 295 -5.13 9.34 11.68
C LEU A 295 -4.43 8.09 11.13
N ASP A 296 -3.86 8.15 9.93
CA ASP A 296 -3.06 7.08 9.34
C ASP A 296 -1.88 6.71 10.25
N PHE A 297 -1.14 7.71 10.73
CA PHE A 297 0.00 7.52 11.61
C PHE A 297 -0.41 6.82 12.90
N SER A 298 -1.50 7.31 13.50
CA SER A 298 -2.08 6.79 14.74
C SER A 298 -2.63 5.36 14.61
N THR A 299 -3.05 4.96 13.41
CA THR A 299 -3.62 3.63 13.15
C THR A 299 -2.55 2.57 12.84
N CYS A 300 -1.30 2.97 12.60
CA CYS A 300 -0.21 2.04 12.31
C CYS A 300 -0.01 1.01 13.43
N THR A 301 -0.21 -0.26 13.08
CA THR A 301 -0.15 -1.39 14.02
C THR A 301 1.24 -1.96 14.23
N GLU A 302 2.23 -1.46 13.49
CA GLU A 302 3.58 -2.02 13.44
C GLU A 302 3.64 -3.49 12.98
N CYS A 303 2.64 -3.95 12.22
CA CYS A 303 2.55 -5.35 11.79
C CYS A 303 3.65 -5.76 10.79
N GLY A 304 4.30 -4.79 10.12
CA GLY A 304 5.43 -5.01 9.23
C GLY A 304 5.10 -5.59 7.86
N ARG A 305 3.82 -5.73 7.49
CA ARG A 305 3.41 -6.22 6.15
C ARG A 305 3.93 -5.31 5.03
N CYS A 306 3.76 -3.99 5.20
CA CYS A 306 4.29 -2.99 4.28
C CYS A 306 5.84 -2.98 4.22
N GLN A 307 6.50 -3.26 5.35
CA GLN A 307 7.97 -3.38 5.42
C GLN A 307 8.47 -4.62 4.68
N SER A 308 7.88 -5.79 4.92
CA SER A 308 8.27 -7.05 4.27
C SER A 308 8.09 -7.05 2.76
N GLN A 309 7.18 -6.23 2.23
CA GLN A 309 6.92 -6.13 0.80
C GLN A 309 7.59 -4.90 0.16
N CYS A 310 8.25 -4.05 0.96
CA CYS A 310 8.95 -2.88 0.44
C CYS A 310 10.23 -3.28 -0.30
N PRO A 311 10.40 -2.93 -1.59
CA PRO A 311 11.61 -3.28 -2.32
C PRO A 311 12.85 -2.57 -1.79
N ALA A 312 12.71 -1.34 -1.30
CA ALA A 312 13.81 -0.60 -0.68
C ALA A 312 14.30 -1.29 0.59
N TRP A 313 13.39 -1.62 1.52
CA TRP A 313 13.74 -2.30 2.77
C TRP A 313 14.49 -3.62 2.53
N ASN A 314 13.95 -4.46 1.63
CA ASN A 314 14.49 -5.79 1.34
C ASN A 314 15.84 -5.75 0.61
N THR A 315 16.19 -4.63 -0.01
CA THR A 315 17.48 -4.45 -0.67
C THR A 315 18.48 -3.65 0.15
N GLY A 316 18.19 -3.38 1.43
CA GLY A 316 19.12 -2.73 2.35
C GLY A 316 19.08 -1.20 2.34
N LYS A 317 18.18 -0.58 1.58
CA LYS A 317 17.95 0.87 1.62
C LYS A 317 17.16 1.29 2.86
N PRO A 318 17.33 2.51 3.39
CA PRO A 318 16.79 2.90 4.70
C PRO A 318 15.25 2.89 4.79
N LEU A 319 14.54 3.06 3.67
CA LEU A 319 13.08 3.08 3.67
C LEU A 319 12.45 1.78 4.17
N SER A 320 11.84 1.87 5.36
CA SER A 320 10.71 1.02 5.77
C SER A 320 9.45 1.88 5.83
N PRO A 321 8.39 1.54 5.07
CA PRO A 321 7.10 2.22 5.20
C PRO A 321 6.53 2.14 6.62
N LYS A 322 6.81 1.04 7.34
CA LYS A 322 6.39 0.90 8.74
C LYS A 322 7.11 1.92 9.63
N LEU A 323 8.44 1.99 9.53
CA LEU A 323 9.24 2.87 10.39
C LEU A 323 8.99 4.34 10.08
N LEU A 324 8.81 4.70 8.81
CA LEU A 324 8.41 6.06 8.42
C LEU A 324 7.12 6.47 9.13
N ILE A 325 6.08 5.65 9.05
CA ILE A 325 4.78 5.98 9.67
C ILE A 325 4.88 5.98 11.20
N MET A 326 5.70 5.10 11.79
CA MET A 326 5.97 5.13 13.23
C MET A 326 6.69 6.42 13.64
N SER A 327 7.72 6.85 12.92
CA SER A 327 8.42 8.11 13.20
C SER A 327 7.50 9.31 13.11
N LEU A 328 6.64 9.37 12.08
CA LEU A 328 5.63 10.43 11.94
C LEU A 328 4.61 10.41 13.08
N ARG A 329 4.18 9.22 13.54
CA ARG A 329 3.30 9.09 14.71
C ARG A 329 3.99 9.61 15.97
N GLU A 330 5.18 9.12 16.30
CA GLU A 330 5.85 9.53 17.53
C GLU A 330 6.14 11.03 17.53
N HIS A 331 6.55 11.59 16.39
CA HIS A 331 6.74 13.03 16.23
C HIS A 331 5.42 13.81 16.41
N ALA A 332 4.32 13.38 15.79
CA ALA A 332 3.01 14.02 15.95
C ALA A 332 2.55 14.06 17.41
N PHE A 333 2.69 12.95 18.14
CA PHE A 333 2.30 12.88 19.55
C PHE A 333 3.26 13.63 20.48
N ALA A 334 4.56 13.65 20.18
CA ALA A 334 5.54 14.38 20.98
C ALA A 334 5.44 15.91 20.79
N LYS A 335 5.14 16.37 19.56
CA LYS A 335 4.91 17.79 19.23
C LYS A 335 3.51 18.28 19.63
N ALA A 336 2.53 17.38 19.79
CA ALA A 336 1.13 17.74 20.06
C ALA A 336 0.89 18.71 21.23
N PRO A 337 1.55 18.62 22.41
CA PRO A 337 1.34 19.59 23.48
C PRO A 337 1.62 21.04 23.07
N TYR A 338 2.62 21.26 22.21
CA TYR A 338 2.95 22.56 21.64
C TYR A 338 1.85 23.03 20.67
N LEU A 339 1.46 22.18 19.71
CA LEU A 339 0.41 22.51 18.73
C LEU A 339 -0.95 22.79 19.40
N LEU A 340 -1.32 22.01 20.42
CA LEU A 340 -2.58 22.17 21.14
C LEU A 340 -2.63 23.43 22.02
N ALA A 341 -1.49 24.01 22.36
CA ALA A 341 -1.40 25.32 23.02
C ALA A 341 -1.57 26.50 22.04
N GLY A 342 -1.71 26.22 20.73
CA GLY A 342 -1.76 27.21 19.66
C GLY A 342 -0.40 27.45 18.99
N GLY A 343 0.61 26.63 19.32
CA GLY A 343 1.92 26.68 18.69
C GLY A 343 1.87 26.33 17.21
N GLY A 344 2.89 26.76 16.48
CA GLY A 344 3.09 26.52 15.07
C GLY A 344 3.73 27.75 14.43
N LYS A 345 4.54 27.54 13.40
CA LYS A 345 5.17 28.66 12.69
C LYS A 345 4.28 29.13 11.54
N ASP A 346 4.29 30.43 11.25
CA ASP A 346 3.75 30.96 10.00
C ASP A 346 4.75 30.82 8.85
N MET A 347 4.41 31.36 7.69
CA MET A 347 5.25 31.27 6.49
C MET A 347 6.57 32.06 6.62
N GLU A 348 6.61 33.06 7.52
CA GLU A 348 7.82 33.83 7.82
C GLU A 348 8.70 33.12 8.88
N GLY A 349 8.20 32.02 9.45
CA GLY A 349 8.87 31.27 10.50
C GLY A 349 8.62 31.80 11.90
N GLU A 350 7.72 32.77 12.05
CA GLU A 350 7.37 33.38 13.33
C GLU A 350 6.38 32.51 14.10
N GLU A 351 6.47 32.55 15.43
CA GLU A 351 5.64 31.76 16.32
C GLU A 351 4.19 32.31 16.34
N LYS A 352 3.21 31.45 16.04
CA LYS A 352 1.78 31.80 16.09
C LYS A 352 1.26 31.93 17.52
N ALA A 353 1.83 31.18 18.46
CA ALA A 353 1.44 31.24 19.86
C ALA A 353 2.09 32.42 20.60
N SER A 354 1.32 33.05 21.50
CA SER A 354 1.90 33.98 22.47
C SER A 354 2.77 33.24 23.51
N SER A 355 3.73 33.95 24.11
CA SER A 355 4.58 33.41 25.18
C SER A 355 3.78 32.90 26.39
N GLU A 356 2.63 33.51 26.70
CA GLU A 356 1.75 33.04 27.78
C GLU A 356 1.07 31.71 27.43
N GLN A 357 0.70 31.49 26.17
CA GLN A 357 0.13 30.21 25.72
C GLN A 357 1.13 29.06 25.84
N LEU A 358 2.42 29.33 25.63
CA LEU A 358 3.48 28.31 25.66
C LEU A 358 4.07 28.05 27.05
N LYS A 359 3.69 28.83 28.06
CA LYS A 359 4.28 28.80 29.41
C LYS A 359 4.25 27.43 30.09
N ASP A 360 3.14 26.71 29.95
CA ASP A 360 2.92 25.40 30.56
C ASP A 360 3.22 24.22 29.61
N VAL A 361 3.72 24.51 28.40
CA VAL A 361 4.10 23.47 27.44
C VAL A 361 5.39 22.78 27.91
N PRO A 362 5.44 21.44 27.98
CA PRO A 362 6.64 20.74 28.39
C PRO A 362 7.85 21.09 27.51
N ALA A 363 9.02 21.29 28.14
CA ALA A 363 10.25 21.61 27.42
C ALA A 363 10.61 20.57 26.33
N SER A 364 10.24 19.30 26.52
CA SER A 364 10.43 18.26 25.51
C SER A 364 9.55 18.47 24.27
N ALA A 365 8.33 18.99 24.42
CA ALA A 365 7.45 19.28 23.29
C ALA A 365 7.92 20.52 22.53
N LEU A 366 8.44 21.53 23.23
CA LEU A 366 9.10 22.70 22.61
C LEU A 366 10.35 22.28 21.83
N ALA A 367 11.21 21.43 22.42
CA ALA A 367 12.38 20.90 21.73
C ALA A 367 12.02 20.03 20.53
N GLU A 368 10.94 19.24 20.61
CA GLU A 368 10.45 18.44 19.49
C GLU A 368 9.90 19.33 18.36
N ALA A 369 9.30 20.49 18.68
CA ALA A 369 8.79 21.43 17.69
C ALA A 369 9.89 22.08 16.82
N GLU A 370 11.12 22.16 17.34
CA GLU A 370 12.29 22.67 16.60
C GLU A 370 12.98 21.59 15.74
N ARG A 371 12.58 20.32 15.84
CA ARG A 371 13.15 19.27 14.99
C ARG A 371 12.61 19.38 13.57
N PRO A 372 13.47 19.39 12.54
CA PRO A 372 13.00 19.39 11.17
C PRO A 372 12.30 18.05 10.87
N LEU A 373 11.14 18.10 10.23
CA LEU A 373 10.44 16.88 9.82
C LEU A 373 11.30 16.04 8.87
N ILE A 374 12.07 16.72 8.03
CA ILE A 374 12.91 16.17 6.99
C ILE A 374 14.32 16.68 7.24
N GLY A 375 15.26 15.78 7.51
CA GLY A 375 16.64 16.14 7.80
C GLY A 375 17.46 14.92 8.20
N THR A 376 18.78 15.02 8.12
CA THR A 376 19.66 13.90 8.49
C THR A 376 19.65 13.68 10.01
N ALA A 377 20.27 12.57 10.45
CA ALA A 377 20.44 12.31 11.87
C ALA A 377 21.26 13.41 12.59
N GLU A 378 22.24 14.00 11.90
CA GLU A 378 23.06 15.11 12.42
C GLU A 378 22.25 16.40 12.62
N GLU A 379 21.25 16.62 11.77
CA GLU A 379 20.29 17.73 11.85
C GLU A 379 19.16 17.46 12.86
N ASN A 380 19.20 16.32 13.55
CA ASN A 380 18.15 15.83 14.44
C ASN A 380 16.78 15.68 13.74
N GLY A 381 16.80 15.36 12.43
CA GLY A 381 15.61 15.21 11.61
C GLY A 381 14.73 14.02 12.00
N VAL A 382 13.43 14.12 11.72
CA VAL A 382 12.46 13.04 11.98
C VAL A 382 12.55 11.96 10.90
N ILE A 383 12.62 12.38 9.64
CA ILE A 383 12.72 11.52 8.46
C ILE A 383 13.98 11.90 7.67
N ASP A 384 14.91 10.96 7.57
CA ASP A 384 16.11 11.13 6.76
C ASP A 384 15.76 11.23 5.26
N PRO A 385 16.34 12.17 4.50
CA PRO A 385 16.09 12.30 3.06
C PRO A 385 16.26 11.00 2.26
N ASP A 386 17.22 10.14 2.62
CA ASP A 386 17.42 8.86 1.93
C ASP A 386 16.23 7.91 2.10
N VAL A 387 15.42 8.05 3.16
CA VAL A 387 14.15 7.34 3.31
C VAL A 387 13.18 7.76 2.22
N LEU A 388 13.06 9.06 1.95
CA LEU A 388 12.18 9.58 0.91
C LEU A 388 12.68 9.13 -0.47
N TRP A 389 13.96 9.33 -0.78
CA TRP A 389 14.54 9.06 -2.10
C TRP A 389 14.74 7.57 -2.44
N SER A 390 14.59 6.69 -1.45
CA SER A 390 14.50 5.23 -1.64
C SER A 390 13.13 4.76 -2.14
N CYS A 391 12.09 5.58 -2.06
CA CYS A 391 10.74 5.20 -2.48
C CYS A 391 10.62 5.11 -4.00
N THR A 392 10.09 3.99 -4.50
CA THR A 392 9.81 3.77 -5.93
C THR A 392 8.36 4.06 -6.32
N THR A 393 7.53 4.53 -5.39
CA THR A 393 6.08 4.76 -5.59
C THR A 393 5.30 3.54 -6.12
N CYS A 394 5.81 2.32 -5.93
CA CYS A 394 5.22 1.13 -6.57
C CYS A 394 3.88 0.67 -5.95
N GLY A 395 3.57 1.08 -4.72
CA GLY A 395 2.30 0.77 -4.06
C GLY A 395 2.27 -0.49 -3.19
N ALA A 396 3.40 -1.17 -2.99
CA ALA A 396 3.43 -2.44 -2.24
C ALA A 396 3.01 -2.24 -0.78
N CYS A 397 3.41 -1.11 -0.18
CA CYS A 397 3.05 -0.76 1.18
C CYS A 397 1.55 -0.52 1.36
N VAL A 398 0.92 0.20 0.43
CA VAL A 398 -0.51 0.53 0.45
C VAL A 398 -1.35 -0.73 0.20
N GLU A 399 -1.00 -1.52 -0.84
CA GLU A 399 -1.70 -2.78 -1.17
C GLU A 399 -1.69 -3.80 -0.01
N GLN A 400 -0.63 -3.78 0.81
CA GLN A 400 -0.44 -4.72 1.91
C GLN A 400 -0.94 -4.18 3.25
N CYS A 401 -1.38 -2.93 3.31
CA CYS A 401 -1.90 -2.31 4.53
C CYS A 401 -3.36 -2.74 4.75
N PRO A 402 -3.69 -3.45 5.85
CA PRO A 402 -5.06 -3.88 6.12
C PRO A 402 -6.01 -2.72 6.44
N VAL A 403 -5.46 -1.58 6.86
CA VAL A 403 -6.21 -0.38 7.27
C VAL A 403 -6.00 0.78 6.30
N ASP A 404 -5.40 0.52 5.13
CA ASP A 404 -5.25 1.46 4.01
C ASP A 404 -4.54 2.78 4.33
N ILE A 405 -3.40 2.70 5.03
CA ILE A 405 -2.51 3.86 5.24
C ILE A 405 -1.93 4.33 3.91
N GLU A 406 -2.03 5.63 3.64
CA GLU A 406 -1.70 6.33 2.39
C GLU A 406 -0.19 6.62 2.27
N HIS A 407 0.64 5.60 2.46
CA HIS A 407 2.11 5.73 2.57
C HIS A 407 2.76 6.49 1.41
N ILE A 408 2.26 6.34 0.18
CA ILE A 408 2.82 7.02 -1.00
C ILE A 408 2.52 8.50 -0.96
N ASP A 409 1.28 8.88 -0.64
CA ASP A 409 0.86 10.27 -0.58
C ASP A 409 1.69 11.00 0.48
N HIS A 410 1.88 10.40 1.67
CA HIS A 410 2.73 10.96 2.72
C HIS A 410 4.18 11.20 2.28
N ILE A 411 4.76 10.27 1.53
CA ILE A 411 6.14 10.41 1.01
C ILE A 411 6.21 11.47 -0.08
N VAL A 412 5.25 11.49 -1.00
CA VAL A 412 5.27 12.41 -2.13
C VAL A 412 4.99 13.84 -1.68
N ASP A 413 4.14 14.06 -0.68
CA ASP A 413 3.92 15.39 -0.11
C ASP A 413 5.17 15.96 0.57
N MET A 414 5.94 15.12 1.25
CA MET A 414 7.26 15.53 1.77
C MET A 414 8.27 15.80 0.65
N ARG A 415 8.27 14.99 -0.43
CA ARG A 415 9.10 15.24 -1.61
C ARG A 415 8.72 16.54 -2.33
N ARG A 416 7.42 16.87 -2.40
CA ARG A 416 6.92 18.13 -2.98
C ARG A 416 7.56 19.33 -2.29
N TYR A 417 7.63 19.31 -0.97
CA TYR A 417 8.31 20.36 -0.20
C TYR A 417 9.80 20.42 -0.52
N GLN A 418 10.52 19.29 -0.41
CA GLN A 418 11.96 19.25 -0.70
C GLN A 418 12.27 19.79 -2.11
N VAL A 419 11.49 19.42 -3.13
CA VAL A 419 11.77 19.80 -4.52
C VAL A 419 11.39 21.24 -4.83
N MET A 420 10.19 21.68 -4.43
CA MET A 420 9.66 22.99 -4.86
C MET A 420 10.09 24.13 -3.96
N ILE A 421 10.34 23.87 -2.66
CA ILE A 421 10.70 24.91 -1.71
C ILE A 421 12.19 24.88 -1.39
N GLU A 422 12.73 23.71 -1.04
CA GLU A 422 14.16 23.63 -0.67
C GLU A 422 15.10 23.44 -1.88
N SER A 423 14.56 23.13 -3.06
CA SER A 423 15.35 22.68 -4.22
C SER A 423 16.33 21.54 -3.87
N SER A 424 15.93 20.69 -2.92
CA SER A 424 16.71 19.57 -2.39
C SER A 424 16.21 18.27 -3.01
N PHE A 425 17.02 17.66 -3.86
CA PHE A 425 16.73 16.35 -4.46
C PHE A 425 18.02 15.76 -5.04
N PRO A 426 18.06 14.45 -5.35
CA PRO A 426 19.22 13.82 -5.94
C PRO A 426 19.66 14.51 -7.23
N THR A 427 20.93 14.93 -7.29
CA THR A 427 21.44 15.82 -8.35
C THR A 427 21.34 15.19 -9.73
N GLU A 428 21.38 13.86 -9.83
CA GLU A 428 21.21 13.11 -11.07
C GLU A 428 19.84 13.36 -11.74
N ALA A 429 18.79 13.64 -10.94
CA ALA A 429 17.46 13.94 -11.45
C ALA A 429 17.39 15.34 -12.10
N GLY A 430 18.32 16.24 -11.78
CA GLY A 430 18.32 17.62 -12.29
C GLY A 430 18.45 17.72 -13.81
N THR A 431 19.25 16.83 -14.43
CA THR A 431 19.36 16.77 -15.90
C THR A 431 18.02 16.39 -16.53
N MET A 432 17.31 15.43 -15.94
CA MET A 432 15.99 15.00 -16.42
C MET A 432 14.97 16.14 -16.33
N LEU A 433 14.92 16.88 -15.20
CA LEU A 433 14.02 18.02 -15.03
C LEU A 433 14.29 19.11 -16.08
N LYS A 434 15.56 19.51 -16.24
CA LYS A 434 15.96 20.51 -17.23
C LYS A 434 15.61 20.07 -18.65
N ASN A 435 15.79 18.80 -18.99
CA ASN A 435 15.44 18.27 -20.31
C ASN A 435 13.93 18.31 -20.55
N LEU A 436 13.12 18.00 -19.54
CA LEU A 436 11.67 18.09 -19.63
C LEU A 436 11.20 19.53 -19.86
N GLU A 437 11.72 20.50 -19.11
CA GLU A 437 11.39 21.92 -19.28
C GLU A 437 11.77 22.44 -20.67
N ASN A 438 12.95 22.09 -21.17
CA ASN A 438 13.48 22.68 -22.40
C ASN A 438 13.11 21.93 -23.69
N LYS A 439 12.79 20.63 -23.60
CA LYS A 439 12.60 19.74 -24.76
C LYS A 439 11.35 18.87 -24.67
N GLY A 440 10.59 18.93 -23.58
CA GLY A 440 9.39 18.10 -23.38
C GLY A 440 9.68 16.60 -23.27
N ASN A 441 10.94 16.18 -23.10
CA ASN A 441 11.31 14.77 -22.93
C ASN A 441 12.54 14.62 -22.02
N PRO A 442 12.63 13.55 -21.21
CA PRO A 442 13.66 13.43 -20.19
C PRO A 442 15.06 13.11 -20.74
N TRP A 443 15.17 12.65 -22.00
CA TRP A 443 16.45 12.38 -22.68
C TRP A 443 17.09 13.61 -23.33
N GLY A 444 16.39 14.76 -23.38
CA GLY A 444 16.92 15.99 -23.97
C GLY A 444 17.10 15.94 -25.49
N LEU A 445 16.47 14.97 -26.17
CA LEU A 445 16.56 14.80 -27.61
C LEU A 445 15.64 15.81 -28.33
N ALA A 446 15.98 16.12 -29.58
CA ALA A 446 15.18 17.04 -30.39
C ALA A 446 13.82 16.43 -30.77
N THR A 447 12.77 17.25 -30.84
CA THR A 447 11.39 16.81 -31.17
C THR A 447 11.31 15.97 -32.44
N LYS A 448 12.12 16.29 -33.46
CA LYS A 448 12.18 15.53 -34.72
C LYS A 448 12.61 14.06 -34.56
N ALA A 449 13.37 13.74 -33.51
CA ALA A 449 13.85 12.39 -33.25
C ALA A 449 12.72 11.44 -32.80
N ARG A 450 11.59 11.99 -32.32
CA ARG A 450 10.42 11.20 -31.90
C ARG A 450 9.80 10.38 -33.03
N LEU A 451 10.02 10.77 -34.29
CA LEU A 451 9.50 10.09 -35.48
C LEU A 451 10.51 9.13 -36.11
N ASP A 452 11.71 8.96 -35.53
CA ASP A 452 12.74 8.12 -36.14
C ASP A 452 12.32 6.64 -36.15
N TRP A 453 11.61 6.16 -35.12
CA TRP A 453 11.07 4.80 -35.09
C TRP A 453 10.05 4.54 -36.21
N VAL A 454 9.29 5.56 -36.64
CA VAL A 454 8.34 5.45 -37.76
C VAL A 454 9.10 5.25 -39.07
N LYS A 455 10.17 6.01 -39.28
CA LYS A 455 11.04 5.87 -40.47
C LYS A 455 11.69 4.49 -40.50
N GLU A 456 12.17 4.01 -39.35
CA GLU A 456 12.73 2.67 -39.21
C GLU A 456 11.68 1.60 -39.53
N LEU A 457 10.49 1.68 -38.95
CA LEU A 457 9.40 0.74 -39.20
C LEU A 457 9.02 0.70 -40.68
N LYS A 458 8.83 1.87 -41.31
CA LYS A 458 8.52 1.98 -42.74
C LYS A 458 9.62 1.36 -43.60
N LYS A 459 10.89 1.55 -43.22
CA LYS A 459 12.03 0.94 -43.93
C LYS A 459 12.07 -0.58 -43.76
N GLU A 460 11.75 -1.08 -42.56
CA GLU A 460 11.82 -2.51 -42.21
C GLU A 460 10.63 -3.32 -42.74
N THR A 461 9.44 -2.72 -42.81
CA THR A 461 8.17 -3.43 -43.05
C THR A 461 7.32 -2.85 -44.17
N GLY A 462 7.60 -1.62 -44.61
CA GLY A 462 6.73 -0.87 -45.53
C GLY A 462 5.50 -0.24 -44.87
N ILE A 463 5.27 -0.46 -43.58
CA ILE A 463 4.10 0.06 -42.85
C ILE A 463 4.24 1.56 -42.63
N GLU A 464 3.18 2.30 -42.99
CA GLU A 464 3.04 3.72 -42.69
C GLU A 464 2.24 3.90 -41.40
N VAL A 465 2.71 4.81 -40.52
CA VAL A 465 2.02 5.16 -39.27
C VAL A 465 1.50 6.58 -39.44
N PRO A 466 0.17 6.79 -39.49
CA PRO A 466 -0.38 8.10 -39.76
C PRO A 466 -0.29 9.01 -38.54
N VAL A 467 -0.04 10.30 -38.79
CA VAL A 467 -0.11 11.36 -37.79
C VAL A 467 -1.50 11.99 -37.84
N ILE A 468 -2.16 12.10 -36.69
CA ILE A 468 -3.52 12.65 -36.59
C ILE A 468 -3.54 14.13 -37.03
N GLY A 469 -4.50 14.49 -37.87
CA GLY A 469 -4.63 15.84 -38.43
C GLY A 469 -3.64 16.18 -39.57
N GLU A 470 -2.61 15.36 -39.80
CA GLU A 470 -1.71 15.49 -40.97
C GLU A 470 -2.06 14.46 -42.05
N ASP A 471 -2.05 13.17 -41.69
CA ASP A 471 -2.22 12.04 -42.61
C ASP A 471 -3.62 11.42 -42.56
N ILE A 472 -4.36 11.63 -41.46
CA ILE A 472 -5.67 11.02 -41.21
C ILE A 472 -6.59 11.99 -40.47
N ASP A 473 -7.86 12.01 -40.89
CA ASP A 473 -8.93 12.75 -40.23
C ASP A 473 -9.20 12.14 -38.83
N PRO A 474 -9.23 12.95 -37.75
CA PRO A 474 -9.59 12.49 -36.41
C PRO A 474 -10.87 11.63 -36.35
N ALA A 475 -11.86 11.89 -37.21
CA ALA A 475 -13.11 11.13 -37.28
C ALA A 475 -12.93 9.67 -37.72
N GLU A 476 -11.81 9.33 -38.38
CA GLU A 476 -11.48 7.98 -38.83
C GLU A 476 -10.63 7.18 -37.84
N VAL A 477 -10.11 7.83 -36.80
CA VAL A 477 -9.21 7.22 -35.82
C VAL A 477 -10.00 6.44 -34.78
N GLU A 478 -9.75 5.13 -34.67
CA GLU A 478 -10.32 4.28 -33.63
C GLU A 478 -9.51 4.37 -32.32
N TYR A 479 -8.18 4.44 -32.45
CA TYR A 479 -7.25 4.56 -31.33
C TYR A 479 -6.16 5.57 -31.61
N LEU A 480 -5.99 6.54 -30.70
CA LEU A 480 -4.77 7.32 -30.64
C LEU A 480 -3.70 6.52 -29.89
N TYR A 481 -2.62 6.17 -30.59
CA TYR A 481 -1.48 5.51 -29.98
C TYR A 481 -0.56 6.56 -29.31
N TRP A 482 -0.62 6.62 -27.98
CA TRP A 482 0.32 7.38 -27.16
C TRP A 482 1.65 6.64 -27.06
N VAL A 483 2.67 7.16 -27.74
CA VAL A 483 3.98 6.51 -27.87
C VAL A 483 4.81 6.66 -26.60
N GLY A 484 4.68 7.82 -25.93
CA GLY A 484 5.46 8.23 -24.79
C GLY A 484 6.93 8.50 -25.12
N CYS A 485 7.68 9.00 -24.11
CA CYS A 485 9.10 9.32 -24.30
C CYS A 485 9.96 8.07 -24.54
N ALA A 486 9.84 7.06 -23.68
CA ALA A 486 10.66 5.85 -23.79
C ALA A 486 10.38 5.12 -25.13
N GLY A 487 9.10 4.95 -25.48
CA GLY A 487 8.71 4.29 -26.73
C GLY A 487 9.20 5.01 -27.99
N ALA A 488 9.37 6.33 -27.94
CA ALA A 488 9.85 7.10 -29.08
C ALA A 488 11.38 7.24 -29.12
N LEU A 489 12.07 7.21 -27.97
CA LEU A 489 13.45 7.69 -27.85
C LEU A 489 14.46 6.67 -27.31
N GLU A 490 14.02 5.62 -26.60
CA GLU A 490 14.92 4.59 -26.05
C GLU A 490 14.88 3.33 -26.92
N ASP A 491 16.05 2.84 -27.35
CA ASP A 491 16.13 1.86 -28.44
C ASP A 491 15.51 0.50 -28.11
N ARG A 492 15.52 0.06 -26.85
CA ARG A 492 14.86 -1.20 -26.45
C ARG A 492 13.35 -1.02 -26.47
N ALA A 493 12.84 0.10 -25.96
CA ALA A 493 11.43 0.43 -25.96
C ALA A 493 10.87 0.70 -27.37
N LYS A 494 11.66 1.29 -28.29
CA LYS A 494 11.28 1.44 -29.71
C LYS A 494 10.93 0.10 -30.36
N LYS A 495 11.57 -1.01 -29.97
CA LYS A 495 11.20 -2.35 -30.48
C LYS A 495 9.78 -2.73 -30.08
N THR A 496 9.35 -2.42 -28.87
CA THR A 496 7.96 -2.60 -28.43
C THR A 496 7.01 -1.70 -29.22
N THR A 497 7.37 -0.44 -29.42
CA THR A 497 6.59 0.53 -30.21
C THR A 497 6.35 0.04 -31.64
N LYS A 498 7.43 -0.37 -32.33
CA LYS A 498 7.38 -0.94 -33.67
C LYS A 498 6.54 -2.22 -33.70
N ALA A 499 6.75 -3.12 -32.72
CA ALA A 499 6.03 -4.37 -32.67
C ALA A 499 4.52 -4.17 -32.48
N PHE A 500 4.14 -3.24 -31.61
CA PHE A 500 2.74 -2.91 -31.38
C PHE A 500 2.09 -2.26 -32.60
N ALA A 501 2.75 -1.29 -33.25
CA ALA A 501 2.26 -0.68 -34.48
C ALA A 501 2.05 -1.70 -35.62
N GLU A 502 2.98 -2.65 -35.77
CA GLU A 502 2.86 -3.73 -36.76
C GLU A 502 1.70 -4.69 -36.45
N LEU A 503 1.47 -5.01 -35.17
CA LEU A 503 0.33 -5.80 -34.73
C LEU A 503 -1.01 -5.08 -35.00
N LEU A 504 -1.09 -3.77 -34.71
CA LEU A 504 -2.29 -2.98 -35.02
C LEU A 504 -2.58 -2.95 -36.52
N HIS A 505 -1.54 -2.75 -37.34
CA HIS A 505 -1.66 -2.79 -38.79
C HIS A 505 -2.14 -4.16 -39.29
N THR A 506 -1.54 -5.24 -38.79
CA THR A 506 -1.91 -6.63 -39.13
C THR A 506 -3.36 -6.94 -38.76
N ALA A 507 -3.83 -6.42 -37.63
CA ALA A 507 -5.21 -6.57 -37.16
C ALA A 507 -6.22 -5.67 -37.90
N GLY A 508 -5.77 -4.78 -38.81
CA GLY A 508 -6.61 -3.82 -39.51
C GLY A 508 -7.18 -2.71 -38.63
N VAL A 509 -6.54 -2.42 -37.49
CA VAL A 509 -6.97 -1.35 -36.57
C VAL A 509 -6.62 0.00 -37.15
N LYS A 510 -7.59 0.93 -37.19
CA LYS A 510 -7.35 2.32 -37.61
C LYS A 510 -6.76 3.13 -36.45
N PHE A 511 -5.45 3.26 -36.40
CA PHE A 511 -4.75 4.02 -35.35
C PHE A 511 -3.93 5.18 -35.92
N ALA A 512 -3.66 6.18 -35.09
CA ALA A 512 -2.80 7.31 -35.41
C ALA A 512 -1.92 7.71 -34.22
N ILE A 513 -0.89 8.52 -34.46
CA ILE A 513 -0.05 9.12 -33.41
C ILE A 513 -0.15 10.65 -33.42
N LEU A 514 0.19 11.31 -32.31
CA LEU A 514 0.31 12.78 -32.23
C LEU A 514 1.57 13.33 -32.92
N GLY A 515 2.52 12.46 -33.29
CA GLY A 515 3.76 12.85 -33.93
C GLY A 515 4.63 13.79 -33.09
N LYS A 516 4.84 15.02 -33.58
CA LYS A 516 5.71 16.02 -32.94
C LYS A 516 5.02 16.78 -31.80
N GLU A 517 3.70 16.79 -31.78
CA GLU A 517 2.90 17.45 -30.74
C GLU A 517 2.92 16.68 -29.41
N GLU A 518 3.32 15.40 -29.42
CA GLU A 518 3.40 14.61 -28.19
C GLU A 518 4.60 15.00 -27.31
N THR A 519 4.34 15.33 -26.04
CA THR A 519 5.37 15.58 -25.04
C THR A 519 5.33 14.54 -23.91
N CYS A 520 6.21 14.66 -22.92
CA CYS A 520 6.22 13.79 -21.75
C CYS A 520 4.92 13.93 -20.95
N THR A 521 4.39 12.82 -20.42
CA THR A 521 3.15 12.86 -19.62
C THR A 521 3.29 13.63 -18.29
N GLY A 522 4.52 13.89 -17.85
CA GLY A 522 4.81 14.50 -16.56
C GLY A 522 4.91 13.50 -15.39
N ASP A 523 4.87 12.18 -15.64
CA ASP A 523 4.94 11.17 -14.55
C ASP A 523 6.20 11.32 -13.68
N SER A 524 7.39 11.35 -14.28
CA SER A 524 8.65 11.43 -13.53
C SER A 524 8.76 12.68 -12.64
N PRO A 525 8.54 13.92 -13.12
CA PRO A 525 8.60 15.10 -12.26
C PRO A 525 7.51 15.05 -11.17
N ARG A 526 6.31 14.55 -11.49
CA ARG A 526 5.25 14.40 -10.48
C ARG A 526 5.65 13.47 -9.34
N ARG A 527 6.20 12.28 -9.63
CA ARG A 527 6.67 11.35 -8.58
C ARG A 527 7.90 11.83 -7.84
N LEU A 528 8.71 12.68 -8.48
CA LEU A 528 9.87 13.31 -7.85
C LEU A 528 9.41 14.36 -6.83
N GLY A 529 8.28 15.03 -7.06
CA GLY A 529 7.75 16.11 -6.22
C GLY A 529 7.68 17.47 -6.93
N ASN A 530 8.11 17.56 -8.19
CA ASN A 530 7.98 18.79 -8.98
C ASN A 530 6.56 18.87 -9.57
N GLU A 531 5.60 19.32 -8.75
CA GLU A 531 4.19 19.41 -9.16
C GLU A 531 3.99 20.50 -10.21
N PHE A 532 4.71 21.62 -10.15
CA PHE A 532 4.63 22.70 -11.15
C PHE A 532 4.95 22.20 -12.58
N LEU A 533 6.07 21.48 -12.74
CA LEU A 533 6.43 20.89 -14.03
C LEU A 533 5.43 19.85 -14.51
N PHE A 534 4.79 19.10 -13.59
CA PHE A 534 3.69 18.21 -13.94
C PHE A 534 2.46 19.00 -14.42
N GLN A 535 2.06 20.07 -13.75
CA GLN A 535 0.91 20.90 -14.13
C GLN A 535 1.12 21.48 -15.54
N MET A 536 2.30 22.04 -15.82
CA MET A 536 2.62 22.58 -17.13
C MET A 536 2.56 21.52 -18.25
N LEU A 537 3.28 20.40 -18.10
CA LEU A 537 3.31 19.34 -19.12
C LEU A 537 1.95 18.66 -19.27
N GLY A 538 1.26 18.43 -18.16
CA GLY A 538 -0.05 17.79 -18.12
C GLY A 538 -1.12 18.66 -18.80
N ALA A 539 -1.20 19.94 -18.44
CA ALA A 539 -2.16 20.87 -19.03
C ALA A 539 -1.94 21.02 -20.54
N GLN A 540 -0.69 21.18 -20.97
CA GLN A 540 -0.35 21.21 -22.40
C GLN A 540 -0.80 19.94 -23.13
N ASN A 541 -0.49 18.76 -22.59
CA ASN A 541 -0.92 17.50 -23.21
C ASN A 541 -2.45 17.35 -23.24
N VAL A 542 -3.16 17.79 -22.20
CA VAL A 542 -4.63 17.74 -22.16
C VAL A 542 -5.23 18.65 -23.22
N GLU A 543 -4.70 19.86 -23.39
CA GLU A 543 -5.11 20.77 -24.47
C GLU A 543 -4.89 20.14 -25.85
N THR A 544 -3.67 19.64 -26.11
CA THR A 544 -3.33 18.95 -27.37
C THR A 544 -4.23 17.74 -27.63
N LEU A 545 -4.48 16.90 -26.61
CA LEU A 545 -5.31 15.70 -26.76
C LEU A 545 -6.78 16.05 -26.98
N ASN A 546 -7.29 17.08 -26.30
CA ASN A 546 -8.67 17.53 -26.49
C ASN A 546 -8.89 18.08 -27.91
N ALA A 547 -7.94 18.86 -28.42
CA ALA A 547 -7.97 19.37 -29.80
C ALA A 547 -7.82 18.24 -30.83
N ALA A 548 -6.86 17.32 -30.63
CA ALA A 548 -6.61 16.22 -31.57
C ALA A 548 -7.76 15.21 -31.65
N LEU A 549 -8.55 15.07 -30.58
CA LEU A 549 -9.65 14.11 -30.48
C LEU A 549 -11.04 14.78 -30.43
N GLU A 550 -11.16 16.05 -30.85
CA GLU A 550 -12.42 16.79 -30.81
C GLU A 550 -13.51 16.12 -31.65
N ASP A 551 -13.18 15.77 -32.90
CA ASP A 551 -14.08 15.13 -33.87
C ASP A 551 -14.00 13.60 -33.85
N ALA A 552 -13.20 13.02 -32.97
CA ALA A 552 -13.06 11.57 -32.86
C ALA A 552 -14.35 10.95 -32.27
N PRO A 553 -14.90 9.88 -32.87
CA PRO A 553 -16.14 9.25 -32.39
C PRO A 553 -16.02 8.71 -30.97
N THR A 554 -14.82 8.27 -30.59
CA THR A 554 -14.44 7.89 -29.23
C THR A 554 -13.06 8.44 -28.92
N LYS A 555 -12.89 9.11 -27.77
CA LYS A 555 -11.60 9.63 -27.31
C LYS A 555 -10.73 8.52 -26.69
N ARG A 556 -10.43 7.49 -27.48
CA ARG A 556 -9.68 6.30 -27.05
C ARG A 556 -8.18 6.49 -27.25
N ILE A 557 -7.44 6.27 -26.17
CA ILE A 557 -5.99 6.36 -26.16
C ILE A 557 -5.42 5.01 -25.75
N VAL A 558 -4.51 4.46 -26.55
CA VAL A 558 -3.75 3.27 -26.18
C VAL A 558 -2.32 3.64 -25.84
N ALA A 559 -1.80 3.12 -24.72
CA ALA A 559 -0.42 3.38 -24.29
C ALA A 559 0.33 2.06 -24.06
N THR A 560 1.58 1.98 -24.51
CA THR A 560 2.48 0.83 -24.25
C THR A 560 3.24 0.95 -22.92
N CYS A 561 3.15 2.11 -22.26
CA CYS A 561 3.81 2.39 -21.00
C CYS A 561 2.79 2.48 -19.87
N PRO A 562 2.88 1.63 -18.83
CA PRO A 562 2.00 1.72 -17.66
C PRO A 562 2.07 3.04 -16.90
N HIS A 563 3.19 3.77 -16.95
CA HIS A 563 3.32 5.09 -16.36
C HIS A 563 2.48 6.12 -17.12
N CYS A 564 2.59 6.13 -18.45
CA CYS A 564 1.77 7.00 -19.29
C CYS A 564 0.28 6.64 -19.17
N PHE A 565 -0.04 5.35 -19.23
CA PHE A 565 -1.39 4.83 -18.98
C PHE A 565 -1.96 5.36 -17.65
N ASN A 566 -1.23 5.20 -16.53
CA ASN A 566 -1.70 5.66 -15.23
C ASN A 566 -1.90 7.18 -15.19
N THR A 567 -0.96 7.96 -15.73
CA THR A 567 -1.06 9.42 -15.69
C THR A 567 -2.21 9.94 -16.56
N ILE A 568 -2.38 9.42 -17.78
CA ILE A 568 -3.46 9.87 -18.67
C ILE A 568 -4.82 9.38 -18.12
N ALA A 569 -4.93 8.14 -17.65
CA ALA A 569 -6.19 7.57 -17.19
C ALA A 569 -6.67 8.17 -15.86
N ASN A 570 -5.76 8.34 -14.90
CA ASN A 570 -6.13 8.61 -13.51
C ASN A 570 -5.79 10.05 -13.07
N GLU A 571 -4.85 10.71 -13.72
CA GLU A 571 -4.32 12.00 -13.26
C GLU A 571 -4.69 13.18 -14.16
N TYR A 572 -4.80 12.99 -15.48
CA TYR A 572 -5.30 14.03 -16.39
C TYR A 572 -6.76 14.44 -16.16
N PRO A 573 -7.64 13.61 -15.57
CA PRO A 573 -8.96 14.10 -15.13
C PRO A 573 -8.88 15.27 -14.15
N GLN A 574 -7.78 15.40 -13.38
CA GLN A 574 -7.56 16.55 -12.48
C GLN A 574 -7.28 17.85 -13.25
N LEU A 575 -6.93 17.74 -14.54
CA LEU A 575 -6.60 18.83 -15.45
C LEU A 575 -7.66 19.01 -16.56
N GLY A 576 -8.82 18.34 -16.45
CA GLY A 576 -9.88 18.37 -17.46
C GLY A 576 -9.70 17.42 -18.65
N GLY A 577 -8.73 16.51 -18.61
CA GLY A 577 -8.50 15.48 -19.62
C GLY A 577 -9.25 14.20 -19.33
N HIS A 578 -10.39 13.98 -19.99
CA HIS A 578 -11.22 12.78 -19.82
C HIS A 578 -11.16 11.89 -21.08
N PHE A 579 -10.45 10.77 -20.97
CA PHE A 579 -10.18 9.87 -22.10
C PHE A 579 -10.45 8.41 -21.71
N GLU A 580 -10.85 7.59 -22.68
CA GLU A 580 -10.87 6.13 -22.52
C GLU A 580 -9.46 5.61 -22.77
N VAL A 581 -8.69 5.40 -21.71
CA VAL A 581 -7.30 4.95 -21.83
C VAL A 581 -7.21 3.45 -21.62
N ILE A 582 -6.54 2.75 -22.52
CA ILE A 582 -6.26 1.32 -22.41
C ILE A 582 -4.77 1.05 -22.52
N HIS A 583 -4.30 0.03 -21.81
CA HIS A 583 -2.93 -0.45 -21.97
C HIS A 583 -2.83 -1.35 -23.20
N HIS A 584 -1.69 -1.35 -23.90
CA HIS A 584 -1.51 -2.14 -25.13
C HIS A 584 -1.81 -3.62 -24.93
N THR A 585 -1.50 -4.20 -23.77
CA THR A 585 -1.83 -5.61 -23.49
C THR A 585 -3.32 -5.88 -23.41
N GLN A 586 -4.15 -4.91 -23.00
CA GLN A 586 -5.61 -5.08 -23.01
C GLN A 586 -6.13 -5.11 -24.44
N LEU A 587 -5.64 -4.19 -25.29
CA LEU A 587 -6.03 -4.17 -26.70
C LEU A 587 -5.54 -5.42 -27.44
N LEU A 588 -4.28 -5.82 -27.24
CA LEU A 588 -3.74 -7.02 -27.90
C LEU A 588 -4.48 -8.29 -27.48
N GLN A 589 -4.85 -8.43 -26.20
CA GLN A 589 -5.69 -9.54 -25.76
C GLN A 589 -7.03 -9.51 -26.49
N HIS A 590 -7.70 -8.36 -26.52
CA HIS A 590 -8.98 -8.20 -27.19
C HIS A 590 -8.91 -8.56 -28.69
N LEU A 591 -7.86 -8.14 -29.39
CA LEU A 591 -7.65 -8.45 -30.80
C LEU A 591 -7.38 -9.95 -31.05
N ILE A 592 -6.76 -10.65 -30.10
CA ILE A 592 -6.63 -12.11 -30.16
C ILE A 592 -7.99 -12.78 -29.95
N ASP A 593 -8.76 -12.32 -28.97
CA ASP A 593 -10.09 -12.87 -28.65
C ASP A 593 -11.08 -12.68 -29.81
N GLU A 594 -10.97 -11.57 -30.56
CA GLU A 594 -11.72 -11.33 -31.80
C GLU A 594 -11.20 -12.11 -33.02
N GLY A 595 -10.09 -12.83 -32.90
CA GLY A 595 -9.47 -13.56 -34.01
C GLY A 595 -8.79 -12.68 -35.05
N LYS A 596 -8.58 -11.39 -34.77
CA LYS A 596 -7.84 -10.46 -35.64
C LYS A 596 -6.32 -10.67 -35.55
N LEU A 597 -5.83 -11.18 -34.43
CA LEU A 597 -4.44 -11.61 -34.25
C LEU A 597 -4.39 -13.10 -33.90
N LEU A 598 -3.78 -13.89 -34.77
CA LEU A 598 -3.66 -15.34 -34.61
C LEU A 598 -2.19 -15.73 -34.37
N PRO A 599 -1.79 -15.98 -33.11
CA PRO A 599 -0.45 -16.49 -32.82
C PRO A 599 -0.35 -17.96 -33.27
N VAL A 600 0.31 -18.19 -34.41
CA VAL A 600 0.40 -19.52 -35.05
C VAL A 600 1.80 -20.10 -35.02
N ASN A 601 2.84 -19.26 -34.93
CA ASN A 601 4.22 -19.73 -34.91
C ASN A 601 4.68 -19.99 -33.48
N PRO A 602 5.34 -21.14 -33.23
CA PRO A 602 5.81 -21.46 -31.90
C PRO A 602 6.99 -20.58 -31.50
N VAL A 603 6.98 -20.13 -30.24
CA VAL A 603 8.14 -19.52 -29.58
C VAL A 603 8.55 -20.48 -28.47
N GLU A 604 9.73 -21.10 -28.62
CA GLU A 604 10.19 -22.11 -27.67
C GLU A 604 10.96 -21.48 -26.50
N GLY A 605 10.65 -21.92 -25.28
CA GLY A 605 11.39 -21.54 -24.09
C GLY A 605 10.57 -21.48 -22.81
N LEU A 606 11.26 -21.44 -21.67
CA LEU A 606 10.66 -21.12 -20.39
C LEU A 606 10.57 -19.61 -20.21
N ILE A 607 9.34 -19.09 -20.09
CA ILE A 607 9.07 -17.67 -19.88
C ILE A 607 8.61 -17.42 -18.45
N THR A 608 9.06 -16.32 -17.87
CA THR A 608 8.48 -15.76 -16.64
C THR A 608 8.11 -14.30 -16.85
N TYR A 609 7.04 -13.85 -16.17
CA TYR A 609 6.49 -12.51 -16.35
C TYR A 609 6.76 -11.61 -15.13
N HIS A 610 7.26 -10.40 -15.39
CA HIS A 610 7.35 -9.33 -14.41
C HIS A 610 6.13 -8.40 -14.52
N ASP A 611 5.30 -8.38 -13.47
CA ASP A 611 4.17 -7.45 -13.35
C ASP A 611 4.64 -5.99 -13.10
N PRO A 612 4.42 -5.06 -14.05
CA PRO A 612 4.71 -3.65 -13.82
C PRO A 612 3.80 -3.09 -12.72
N CYS A 613 4.35 -2.35 -11.76
CA CYS A 613 3.58 -1.87 -10.61
C CYS A 613 2.43 -0.93 -11.00
N TYR A 614 2.66 -0.04 -11.98
CA TYR A 614 1.63 0.86 -12.47
C TYR A 614 0.55 0.15 -13.29
N LEU A 615 0.84 -1.00 -13.91
CA LEU A 615 -0.18 -1.79 -14.62
C LEU A 615 -1.02 -2.61 -13.63
N GLY A 616 -0.33 -3.34 -12.75
CA GLY A 616 -0.95 -4.25 -11.79
C GLY A 616 -1.46 -3.56 -10.53
N ARG A 617 -0.57 -3.09 -9.65
CA ARG A 617 -0.98 -2.60 -8.32
C ARG A 617 -1.81 -1.31 -8.39
N HIS A 618 -1.47 -0.40 -9.30
CA HIS A 618 -2.20 0.87 -9.44
C HIS A 618 -3.51 0.72 -10.23
N ASN A 619 -3.53 -0.08 -11.30
CA ASN A 619 -4.67 -0.14 -12.24
C ASN A 619 -5.37 -1.51 -12.31
N LYS A 620 -4.93 -2.48 -11.51
CA LYS A 620 -5.50 -3.84 -11.38
C LYS A 620 -5.54 -4.64 -12.70
N VAL A 621 -4.67 -4.32 -13.65
CA VAL A 621 -4.53 -5.07 -14.91
C VAL A 621 -3.46 -6.16 -14.73
N TYR A 622 -3.90 -7.41 -14.60
CA TYR A 622 -3.01 -8.58 -14.41
C TYR A 622 -3.21 -9.69 -15.45
N THR A 623 -4.45 -9.87 -15.92
CA THR A 623 -4.85 -10.97 -16.80
C THR A 623 -4.37 -10.80 -18.25
N PRO A 624 -4.54 -9.63 -18.91
CA PRO A 624 -4.25 -9.52 -20.35
C PRO A 624 -2.83 -9.94 -20.77
N PRO A 625 -1.75 -9.56 -20.06
CA PRO A 625 -0.40 -10.02 -20.42
C PRO A 625 -0.25 -11.54 -20.38
N ARG A 626 -0.93 -12.21 -19.44
CA ARG A 626 -0.86 -13.66 -19.23
C ARG A 626 -1.66 -14.42 -20.27
N GLU A 627 -2.82 -13.92 -20.65
CA GLU A 627 -3.62 -14.49 -21.74
C GLU A 627 -2.87 -14.42 -23.07
N ILE A 628 -2.22 -13.29 -23.37
CA ILE A 628 -1.38 -13.17 -24.57
C ILE A 628 -0.26 -14.21 -24.55
N ILE A 629 0.50 -14.31 -23.45
CA ILE A 629 1.59 -15.30 -23.32
C ILE A 629 1.05 -16.73 -23.47
N GLY A 630 -0.11 -17.03 -22.87
CA GLY A 630 -0.72 -18.36 -22.92
C GLY A 630 -1.26 -18.77 -24.29
N LYS A 631 -1.45 -17.82 -25.21
CA LYS A 631 -1.89 -18.07 -26.59
C LYS A 631 -0.74 -18.31 -27.57
N VAL A 632 0.49 -17.98 -27.20
CA VAL A 632 1.66 -18.21 -28.05
C VAL A 632 2.06 -19.71 -27.96
N PRO A 633 2.03 -20.45 -29.08
CA PRO A 633 2.43 -21.87 -29.08
C PRO A 633 3.89 -22.07 -28.66
N GLY A 634 4.22 -23.22 -28.07
CA GLY A 634 5.61 -23.57 -27.67
C GLY A 634 6.09 -22.94 -26.35
N LEU A 635 5.50 -21.84 -25.89
CA LEU A 635 5.93 -21.18 -24.65
C LEU A 635 5.46 -21.94 -23.40
N ARG A 636 6.40 -22.18 -22.47
CA ARG A 636 6.09 -22.69 -21.14
C ARG A 636 6.17 -21.54 -20.14
N ASN A 637 5.04 -21.15 -19.55
CA ASN A 637 4.99 -20.05 -18.58
C ASN A 637 5.14 -20.54 -17.14
N GLU A 638 6.04 -19.91 -16.38
CA GLU A 638 6.22 -20.12 -14.95
C GLU A 638 6.28 -18.79 -14.19
N GLU A 639 5.40 -18.61 -13.22
CA GLU A 639 5.32 -17.38 -12.42
C GLU A 639 6.36 -17.38 -11.30
N MET A 640 7.07 -16.27 -11.13
CA MET A 640 7.91 -16.04 -9.94
C MET A 640 7.07 -16.13 -8.66
N HIS A 641 7.68 -16.57 -7.56
CA HIS A 641 6.98 -16.73 -6.27
C HIS A 641 6.28 -15.42 -5.79
N ARG A 642 6.85 -14.25 -6.15
CA ARG A 642 6.21 -12.94 -6.02
C ARG A 642 5.72 -12.47 -7.39
N HIS A 643 4.42 -12.58 -7.62
CA HIS A 643 3.71 -12.12 -8.83
C HIS A 643 2.40 -11.40 -8.47
N LYS A 644 1.74 -10.80 -9.47
CA LYS A 644 0.50 -10.01 -9.35
C LYS A 644 0.61 -8.93 -8.26
N GLU A 645 -0.34 -8.85 -7.34
CA GLU A 645 -0.37 -7.84 -6.28
C GLU A 645 0.80 -7.98 -5.28
N ARG A 646 1.50 -9.12 -5.31
CA ARG A 646 2.70 -9.40 -4.50
C ARG A 646 4.00 -9.24 -5.29
N GLY A 647 3.93 -8.84 -6.57
CA GLY A 647 5.08 -8.68 -7.45
C GLY A 647 6.10 -7.67 -6.90
N PHE A 648 7.39 -8.03 -6.98
CA PHE A 648 8.48 -7.18 -6.52
C PHE A 648 8.84 -6.13 -7.58
N CYS A 649 9.16 -4.90 -7.15
CA CYS A 649 9.39 -3.75 -8.04
C CYS A 649 10.64 -3.94 -8.92
N CYS A 650 10.66 -3.39 -10.14
CA CYS A 650 11.85 -3.33 -10.98
C CYS A 650 12.86 -2.26 -10.52
N GLY A 651 12.44 -1.28 -9.72
CA GLY A 651 13.29 -0.19 -9.23
C GLY A 651 13.15 1.15 -9.96
N ALA A 652 12.49 1.22 -11.12
CA ALA A 652 12.44 2.45 -11.93
C ALA A 652 11.48 3.55 -11.43
N GLY A 653 10.37 3.17 -10.79
CA GLY A 653 9.31 4.10 -10.41
C GLY A 653 9.77 5.15 -9.39
N GLY A 654 8.96 6.18 -9.15
CA GLY A 654 9.32 7.22 -8.18
C GLY A 654 10.43 8.14 -8.67
N ALA A 655 10.58 8.27 -9.99
CA ALA A 655 11.69 8.91 -10.71
C ALA A 655 13.06 8.23 -10.56
N ARG A 656 13.12 7.03 -9.96
CA ARG A 656 14.36 6.29 -9.70
C ARG A 656 15.12 5.84 -10.93
N MET A 657 14.48 5.78 -12.10
CA MET A 657 15.15 5.56 -13.39
C MET A 657 16.21 6.62 -13.70
N TRP A 658 16.07 7.82 -13.14
CA TRP A 658 16.93 8.98 -13.38
C TRP A 658 17.93 9.24 -12.25
N MET A 659 18.02 8.32 -11.30
CA MET A 659 18.82 8.46 -10.09
C MET A 659 19.69 7.22 -9.90
N GLU A 660 20.89 7.40 -9.37
CA GLU A 660 21.78 6.27 -9.10
C GLU A 660 21.44 5.57 -7.79
N GLU A 661 21.45 4.24 -7.79
CA GLU A 661 21.22 3.42 -6.58
C GLU A 661 22.57 3.14 -5.91
N ARG A 662 22.89 3.90 -4.85
CA ARG A 662 24.17 3.79 -4.13
C ARG A 662 24.09 3.01 -2.82
N ILE A 663 22.87 2.83 -2.28
CA ILE A 663 22.65 2.21 -0.97
C ILE A 663 22.08 0.80 -1.15
N GLY A 664 22.74 -0.16 -0.52
CA GLY A 664 22.34 -1.56 -0.53
C GLY A 664 22.44 -2.21 -1.92
N LYS A 665 21.70 -3.30 -2.12
CA LYS A 665 21.58 -3.99 -3.41
C LYS A 665 20.66 -3.20 -4.34
N ARG A 666 20.93 -3.23 -5.65
CA ARG A 666 20.00 -2.64 -6.63
C ARG A 666 18.68 -3.41 -6.68
N ILE A 667 17.56 -2.70 -6.75
CA ILE A 667 16.22 -3.31 -6.71
C ILE A 667 15.99 -4.23 -7.91
N ASN A 668 16.42 -3.81 -9.11
CA ASN A 668 16.32 -4.64 -10.32
C ASN A 668 17.11 -5.95 -10.20
N THR A 669 18.29 -5.94 -9.57
CA THR A 669 19.09 -7.15 -9.35
C THR A 669 18.43 -8.13 -8.42
N GLU A 670 17.81 -7.67 -7.34
CA GLU A 670 17.00 -8.56 -6.49
C GLU A 670 15.84 -9.17 -7.29
N ARG A 671 15.15 -8.39 -8.12
CA ARG A 671 14.06 -8.93 -8.96
C ARG A 671 14.55 -9.94 -10.00
N VAL A 672 15.69 -9.67 -10.64
CA VAL A 672 16.27 -10.60 -11.62
C VAL A 672 16.74 -11.89 -10.95
N ASP A 673 17.29 -11.84 -9.74
CA ASP A 673 17.64 -13.06 -8.99
C ASP A 673 16.39 -13.93 -8.72
N GLU A 674 15.22 -13.33 -8.46
CA GLU A 674 13.97 -14.10 -8.37
C GLU A 674 13.59 -14.75 -9.70
N ALA A 675 13.72 -14.02 -10.81
CA ALA A 675 13.44 -14.55 -12.13
C ALA A 675 14.39 -15.72 -12.45
N LEU A 676 15.69 -15.56 -12.18
CA LEU A 676 16.72 -16.58 -12.43
C LEU A 676 16.56 -17.83 -11.57
N SER A 677 15.86 -17.76 -10.43
CA SER A 677 15.55 -18.94 -9.61
C SER A 677 14.70 -19.99 -10.35
N LEU A 678 13.98 -19.57 -11.41
CA LEU A 678 13.21 -20.46 -12.29
C LEU A 678 14.04 -20.97 -13.49
N ASN A 679 15.28 -20.50 -13.66
CA ASN A 679 16.12 -20.79 -14.82
C ASN A 679 15.43 -20.51 -16.19
N PRO A 680 14.82 -19.32 -16.40
CA PRO A 680 14.06 -19.02 -17.61
C PRO A 680 14.96 -18.86 -18.84
N ASP A 681 14.36 -18.90 -20.03
CA ASP A 681 14.96 -18.49 -21.31
C ASP A 681 14.49 -17.07 -21.70
N ILE A 682 13.34 -16.64 -21.16
CA ILE A 682 12.72 -15.35 -21.44
C ILE A 682 12.20 -14.73 -20.14
N VAL A 683 12.56 -13.46 -19.88
CA VAL A 683 11.89 -12.61 -18.90
C VAL A 683 11.04 -11.60 -19.65
N SER A 684 9.72 -11.68 -19.50
CA SER A 684 8.79 -10.76 -20.16
C SER A 684 8.27 -9.70 -19.20
N THR A 685 7.93 -8.54 -19.75
CA THR A 685 7.29 -7.42 -19.05
C THR A 685 6.35 -6.70 -20.01
N ALA A 686 5.55 -5.77 -19.50
CA ALA A 686 4.69 -4.92 -20.31
C ALA A 686 4.91 -3.44 -19.96
N CYS A 687 6.18 -3.03 -19.83
CA CYS A 687 6.56 -1.70 -19.39
C CYS A 687 7.97 -1.34 -19.90
N PRO A 688 8.13 -0.23 -20.63
CA PRO A 688 9.43 0.25 -21.11
C PRO A 688 10.47 0.47 -20.00
N PHE A 689 10.05 1.05 -18.87
CA PHE A 689 10.96 1.27 -17.74
C PHE A 689 11.41 -0.05 -17.10
N CYS A 690 10.49 -1.00 -16.91
CA CYS A 690 10.85 -2.33 -16.42
C CYS A 690 11.75 -3.07 -17.41
N LEU A 691 11.49 -2.94 -18.72
CA LEU A 691 12.31 -3.53 -19.77
C LEU A 691 13.76 -3.06 -19.67
N VAL A 692 13.99 -1.75 -19.53
CA VAL A 692 15.32 -1.16 -19.32
C VAL A 692 15.97 -1.73 -18.05
N MET A 693 15.31 -1.61 -16.91
CA MET A 693 15.88 -2.02 -15.62
C MET A 693 16.22 -3.51 -15.54
N LEU A 694 15.33 -4.37 -16.06
CA LEU A 694 15.55 -5.81 -16.06
C LEU A 694 16.63 -6.21 -17.06
N SER A 695 16.65 -5.60 -18.25
CA SER A 695 17.70 -5.84 -19.24
C SER A 695 19.08 -5.48 -18.70
N ASP A 696 19.21 -4.31 -18.05
CA ASP A 696 20.49 -3.88 -17.47
C ASP A 696 20.99 -4.88 -16.42
N SER A 697 20.10 -5.36 -15.55
CA SER A 697 20.48 -6.36 -14.55
C SER A 697 20.73 -7.75 -15.15
N VAL A 698 20.00 -8.18 -16.17
CA VAL A 698 20.25 -9.45 -16.86
C VAL A 698 21.61 -9.41 -17.57
N ASN A 699 21.95 -8.30 -18.24
CA ASN A 699 23.24 -8.14 -18.88
C ASN A 699 24.39 -8.18 -17.85
N GLY A 700 24.22 -7.54 -16.69
CA GLY A 700 25.15 -7.68 -15.58
C GLY A 700 25.33 -9.15 -15.16
N LYS A 701 24.24 -9.90 -15.00
CA LYS A 701 24.28 -11.32 -14.63
C LYS A 701 24.92 -12.22 -15.69
N LYS A 702 24.76 -11.92 -16.98
CA LYS A 702 25.46 -12.63 -18.06
C LYS A 702 26.97 -12.40 -17.97
N ASN A 703 27.39 -11.15 -17.79
CA ASN A 703 28.82 -10.81 -17.63
C ASN A 703 29.45 -11.49 -16.40
N GLU A 704 28.66 -11.77 -15.36
CA GLU A 704 29.06 -12.52 -14.17
C GLU A 704 29.01 -14.06 -14.35
N GLY A 705 28.51 -14.57 -15.50
CA GLY A 705 28.27 -15.99 -15.74
C GLY A 705 27.11 -16.58 -14.92
N ALA A 706 26.24 -15.73 -14.37
CA ALA A 706 25.12 -16.09 -13.49
C ALA A 706 23.77 -16.18 -14.24
N ALA A 707 23.72 -15.87 -15.54
CA ALA A 707 22.55 -16.01 -16.40
C ALA A 707 22.94 -16.64 -17.74
N LYS A 708 21.99 -17.33 -18.39
CA LYS A 708 22.23 -17.92 -19.72
C LYS A 708 22.56 -16.82 -20.74
N GLU A 709 23.54 -17.06 -21.61
CA GLU A 709 23.90 -16.11 -22.68
C GLU A 709 22.71 -15.77 -23.59
N HIS A 710 21.85 -16.74 -23.87
CA HIS A 710 20.66 -16.55 -24.70
C HIS A 710 19.43 -16.02 -23.95
N LEU A 711 19.50 -15.77 -22.63
CA LEU A 711 18.35 -15.22 -21.87
C LEU A 711 17.95 -13.86 -22.43
N LYS A 712 16.68 -13.70 -22.83
CA LYS A 712 16.17 -12.44 -23.40
C LYS A 712 15.24 -11.72 -22.42
N VAL A 713 15.28 -10.40 -22.43
CA VAL A 713 14.26 -9.56 -21.78
C VAL A 713 13.46 -8.86 -22.86
N VAL A 714 12.15 -9.09 -22.91
CA VAL A 714 11.29 -8.64 -24.02
C VAL A 714 9.94 -8.14 -23.51
N ASP A 715 9.28 -7.31 -24.31
CA ASP A 715 7.88 -6.98 -24.07
C ASP A 715 6.95 -8.07 -24.59
N VAL A 716 5.79 -8.22 -23.96
CA VAL A 716 4.72 -9.14 -24.41
C VAL A 716 4.33 -8.89 -25.87
N ALA A 717 4.33 -7.64 -26.35
CA ALA A 717 4.02 -7.33 -27.76
C ALA A 717 5.06 -7.89 -28.74
N GLN A 718 6.33 -7.94 -28.37
CA GLN A 718 7.39 -8.51 -29.22
C GLN A 718 7.21 -10.01 -29.37
N LEU A 719 6.83 -10.70 -28.28
CA LEU A 719 6.54 -12.14 -28.29
C LEU A 719 5.32 -12.46 -29.15
N LEU A 720 4.24 -11.67 -29.01
CA LEU A 720 3.05 -11.85 -29.81
C LEU A 720 3.34 -11.64 -31.29
N LEU A 721 4.10 -10.60 -31.64
CA LEU A 721 4.48 -10.34 -33.03
C LEU A 721 5.32 -11.48 -33.63
N GLU A 722 6.29 -12.02 -32.89
CA GLU A 722 7.07 -13.18 -33.33
C GLU A 722 6.19 -14.39 -33.65
N SER A 723 5.13 -14.60 -32.85
CA SER A 723 4.17 -15.69 -33.07
C SER A 723 3.16 -15.41 -34.21
N VAL A 724 2.83 -14.14 -34.48
CA VAL A 724 1.87 -13.75 -35.54
C VAL A 724 2.53 -13.64 -36.92
N LYS A 725 3.81 -13.27 -37.01
CA LYS A 725 4.52 -13.10 -38.30
C LYS A 725 4.60 -14.40 -39.10
N ALA A 726 4.18 -14.40 -40.36
CA ALA A 726 4.38 -15.55 -41.23
C ALA A 726 5.88 -15.89 -41.37
N ILE A 727 6.24 -17.17 -41.24
CA ILE A 727 7.58 -17.65 -41.60
C ILE A 727 7.77 -17.33 -43.10
N PRO A 728 8.85 -16.65 -43.51
CA PRO A 728 9.15 -16.50 -44.92
C PRO A 728 9.21 -17.88 -45.57
N ALA A 729 8.54 -18.08 -46.71
CA ALA A 729 8.42 -19.37 -47.39
C ALA A 729 9.77 -20.04 -47.78
N ALA A 730 10.91 -19.38 -47.54
CA ALA A 730 12.25 -19.91 -47.75
C ALA A 730 12.71 -20.91 -46.67
N ASP A 731 12.12 -20.91 -45.47
CA ASP A 731 12.50 -21.80 -44.37
C ASP A 731 11.49 -22.95 -44.13
N ALA A 732 10.46 -23.05 -44.98
CA ALA A 732 9.57 -24.19 -45.00
C ALA A 732 10.27 -25.36 -45.71
N GLU A 733 10.90 -26.26 -44.95
CA GLU A 733 11.29 -27.56 -45.50
C GLU A 733 10.03 -28.25 -46.05
N PRO A 734 10.06 -28.76 -47.29
CA PRO A 734 8.94 -29.49 -47.84
C PRO A 734 8.77 -30.78 -47.02
N VAL A 735 7.63 -30.91 -46.36
CA VAL A 735 7.22 -32.17 -45.74
C VAL A 735 6.83 -33.10 -46.88
N ASP A 736 7.73 -34.02 -47.23
CA ASP A 736 7.48 -35.08 -48.21
C ASP A 736 6.28 -35.95 -47.78
N ALA A 737 5.47 -36.30 -48.78
CA ALA A 737 4.17 -36.96 -48.70
C ALA A 737 4.18 -38.43 -48.21
#